data_AF-A0A2V6LXV9-F1
#
_entry.id   AF-A0A2V6LXV9-F1
#
_cell.length_a   1.000
_cell.length_b   1.000
_cell.length_c   1.000
_cell.angle_alpha   90.00
_cell.angle_beta   90.00
_cell.angle_gamma   90.00
#
_symmetry.space_group_name_H-M   'P 1'
#
loop_
_entity.id
_entity.type
_entity.pdbx_description
1 polymer ?
#
loop_
_entity_poly.entity_id
_entity_poly.type
_entity_poly.pdbx_seq_one_letter_code
_entity_poly.pdbx_strand_id
1 'polypeptide(L)'
;MAEQQRMRWSMASTEMEQSDSGQQSVIKAVLLFFAAFALYFFTHSPALDEIDAVQFAMGVRSFDLWHHQPHPPGYPLFIFFGWLGTRFFRIGTESSLYCASAFGGALFIAAWFSIIRVQFSERLAWWVASCLLITPVVWMTATKAVTDMLAAGLVGAELLAAICFLKQGKRGLIVWAALLGAAAAGTRPQLFPVVAVVLGIQLKKGCVNAKTWWFAYAVLVAGCLTWLLPMWYMQSQLRPNEPFWRVYPELAYGQWRWRLNLPSVYIGAGDWSPHYLGMRFVRHILGWFWKGFGFIQSPRVLAAGIVLTTCAIIAYFRFGREAIDQRFWRFHGPWLLVDIAIVFIALPGDQRYYLMVFPPLLVIMLRGFLRLPKPWNLSAICVPALLLYILVPLAIENHRDEAPAVRFVRYLEKLYPPSKRGNVLLILPVVYRSAQWYAPQFKILDHVPIAEDEEVLRNAAAVYTDDLSLKRKDFYLIKLAEFRRSMLIYPQNRRVRLYLVELWGTSRNLERVPKMPRCHPMRLDLTDPLSIEQAFNAALAEARYFDVLINNAGAGHFGAAEFLPVKTIASQFQILVFGQIQLMQLALRHMQARGDGLIINVSSLASRLPVPFMAAYNSAKAALAAFTMSIQLELAHSPLHIVDLQPADISTEFNERVRKTNKTDRYEARITKTWEIVERNMKKAPSPDLVARHVLKLIDAVHPPPQITVGNVFESKIAPLIFRFLPQRVRLWGLRRYYEI
;
A
#
# COMPACT_ATOMS: atom_id res chain seq x y z
N MET A 1 21.46 -75.25 -11.47
CA MET A 1 21.75 -74.24 -12.51
C MET A 1 20.52 -73.39 -12.88
N ALA A 2 19.37 -73.96 -13.27
CA ALA A 2 18.18 -73.20 -13.65
C ALA A 2 17.59 -72.31 -12.52
N GLU A 3 17.73 -72.73 -11.27
CA GLU A 3 17.22 -72.00 -10.09
C GLU A 3 18.08 -70.77 -9.73
N GLN A 4 19.41 -70.88 -9.88
CA GLN A 4 20.35 -69.75 -9.78
C GLN A 4 20.13 -68.72 -10.90
N GLN A 5 19.74 -69.17 -12.09
CA GLN A 5 19.46 -68.30 -13.23
C GLN A 5 18.13 -67.54 -13.07
N ARG A 6 17.10 -68.18 -12.49
CA ARG A 6 15.84 -67.52 -12.07
C ARG A 6 16.03 -66.52 -10.93
N MET A 7 16.85 -66.82 -9.92
CA MET A 7 17.17 -65.84 -8.87
C MET A 7 17.94 -64.64 -9.42
N ARG A 8 18.89 -64.85 -10.35
CA ARG A 8 19.60 -63.75 -11.03
C ARG A 8 18.68 -62.89 -11.88
N TRP A 9 17.72 -63.48 -12.60
CA TRP A 9 16.74 -62.72 -13.39
C TRP A 9 15.75 -61.95 -12.51
N SER A 10 15.32 -62.53 -11.38
CA SER A 10 14.46 -61.87 -10.40
C SER A 10 15.16 -60.69 -9.69
N MET A 11 16.43 -60.87 -9.29
CA MET A 11 17.23 -59.78 -8.73
C MET A 11 17.49 -58.68 -9.76
N ALA A 12 17.83 -59.04 -11.00
CA ALA A 12 18.04 -58.08 -12.08
C ALA A 12 16.74 -57.34 -12.46
N SER A 13 15.57 -58.00 -12.46
CA SER A 13 14.29 -57.34 -12.73
C SER A 13 13.88 -56.39 -11.60
N THR A 14 14.15 -56.76 -10.35
CA THR A 14 13.85 -55.92 -9.18
C THR A 14 14.77 -54.70 -9.10
N GLU A 15 16.05 -54.85 -9.45
CA GLU A 15 17.00 -53.73 -9.58
C GLU A 15 16.64 -52.82 -10.76
N MET A 16 16.18 -53.38 -11.88
CA MET A 16 15.75 -52.63 -13.07
C MET A 16 14.44 -51.86 -12.84
N GLU A 17 13.45 -52.43 -12.14
CA GLU A 17 12.23 -51.72 -11.70
C GLU A 17 12.51 -50.62 -10.65
N GLN A 18 13.43 -50.86 -9.72
CA GLN A 18 13.86 -49.83 -8.75
C GLN A 18 14.65 -48.69 -9.42
N SER A 19 15.45 -49.00 -10.45
CA SER A 19 16.17 -48.02 -11.25
C SER A 19 15.21 -47.16 -12.09
N ASP A 20 14.27 -47.79 -12.82
CA ASP A 20 13.32 -47.10 -13.69
C ASP A 20 12.34 -46.22 -12.89
N SER A 21 11.85 -46.70 -11.74
CA SER A 21 10.99 -45.90 -10.84
C SER A 21 11.70 -44.69 -10.20
N GLY A 22 13.02 -44.79 -10.01
CA GLY A 22 13.89 -43.69 -9.57
C GLY A 22 14.11 -42.64 -10.66
N GLN A 23 14.43 -43.09 -11.88
CA GLN A 23 14.63 -42.20 -13.03
C GLN A 23 13.36 -41.44 -13.40
N GLN A 24 12.21 -42.12 -13.43
CA GLN A 24 10.90 -41.49 -13.62
C GLN A 24 10.57 -40.47 -12.52
N SER A 25 11.10 -40.64 -11.30
CA SER A 25 10.96 -39.63 -10.23
C SER A 25 11.63 -38.31 -10.54
N VAL A 26 12.88 -38.40 -11.00
CA VAL A 26 13.68 -37.22 -11.30
C VAL A 26 13.05 -36.47 -12.46
N ILE A 27 12.59 -37.19 -13.49
CA ILE A 27 11.88 -36.61 -14.64
C ILE A 27 10.64 -35.82 -14.17
N LYS A 28 9.80 -36.40 -13.31
CA LYS A 28 8.60 -35.71 -12.78
C LYS A 28 8.96 -34.42 -12.02
N ALA A 29 9.97 -34.48 -11.16
CA ALA A 29 10.42 -33.30 -10.41
C ALA A 29 11.01 -32.21 -11.32
N VAL A 30 11.75 -32.59 -12.36
CA VAL A 30 12.31 -31.69 -13.37
C VAL A 30 11.22 -31.04 -14.22
N LEU A 31 10.22 -31.81 -14.66
CA LEU A 31 9.07 -31.25 -15.39
C LEU A 31 8.29 -30.26 -14.52
N LEU A 32 8.06 -30.61 -13.24
CA LEU A 32 7.41 -29.73 -12.28
C LEU A 32 8.22 -28.45 -12.02
N PHE A 33 9.55 -28.55 -11.94
CA PHE A 33 10.45 -27.40 -11.87
C PHE A 33 10.23 -26.47 -13.07
N PHE A 34 10.34 -26.98 -14.29
CA PHE A 34 10.20 -26.13 -15.49
C PHE A 34 8.79 -25.54 -15.63
N ALA A 35 7.75 -26.29 -15.29
CA ALA A 35 6.38 -25.79 -15.29
C ALA A 35 6.19 -24.66 -14.27
N ALA A 36 6.67 -24.84 -13.03
CA ALA A 36 6.61 -23.83 -11.98
C ALA A 36 7.46 -22.60 -12.34
N PHE A 37 8.65 -22.80 -12.91
CA PHE A 37 9.52 -21.73 -13.35
C PHE A 37 8.85 -20.89 -14.44
N ALA A 38 8.36 -21.53 -15.50
CA ALA A 38 7.67 -20.84 -16.59
C ALA A 38 6.45 -20.07 -16.07
N LEU A 39 5.66 -20.70 -15.20
CA LEU A 39 4.50 -20.05 -14.58
C LEU A 39 4.92 -18.78 -13.85
N TYR A 40 5.82 -18.87 -12.87
CA TYR A 40 6.23 -17.72 -12.07
C TYR A 40 6.98 -16.66 -12.87
N PHE A 41 7.83 -17.08 -13.81
CA PHE A 41 8.61 -16.16 -14.62
C PHE A 41 7.74 -15.42 -15.64
N PHE A 42 6.77 -16.06 -16.30
CA PHE A 42 5.90 -15.35 -17.26
C PHE A 42 4.76 -14.60 -16.59
N THR A 43 4.45 -14.91 -15.34
CA THR A 43 3.50 -14.15 -14.51
C THR A 43 4.23 -13.32 -13.45
N HIS A 44 5.42 -12.79 -13.71
CA HIS A 44 6.10 -11.91 -12.74
C HIS A 44 5.46 -10.52 -12.73
N SER A 45 5.62 -9.78 -11.62
CA SER A 45 5.08 -8.42 -11.53
C SER A 45 5.70 -7.52 -12.61
N PRO A 46 4.92 -6.63 -13.26
CA PRO A 46 5.41 -5.78 -14.36
C PRO A 46 6.51 -4.78 -13.95
N ALA A 47 6.78 -4.61 -12.65
CA ALA A 47 7.81 -3.71 -12.14
C ALA A 47 8.25 -4.11 -10.71
N LEU A 48 9.43 -3.64 -10.29
CA LEU A 48 9.95 -3.79 -8.94
C LEU A 48 9.07 -3.03 -7.95
N ASP A 49 8.13 -3.77 -7.37
CA ASP A 49 7.13 -3.25 -6.45
C ASP A 49 7.64 -3.01 -5.04
N GLU A 50 8.66 -3.74 -4.63
CA GLU A 50 9.03 -3.81 -3.23
C GLU A 50 10.36 -3.06 -3.02
N ILE A 51 10.55 -2.45 -1.84
CA ILE A 51 11.71 -1.60 -1.60
C ILE A 51 13.01 -2.41 -1.63
N ASP A 52 13.01 -3.63 -1.10
CA ASP A 52 14.13 -4.56 -1.20
C ASP A 52 14.37 -4.96 -2.66
N ALA A 53 13.32 -5.20 -3.46
CA ALA A 53 13.46 -5.49 -4.89
C ALA A 53 14.19 -4.38 -5.65
N VAL A 54 13.85 -3.11 -5.37
CA VAL A 54 14.57 -1.95 -5.91
C VAL A 54 16.01 -1.88 -5.41
N GLN A 55 16.23 -2.11 -4.11
CA GLN A 55 17.57 -2.16 -3.51
C GLN A 55 18.44 -3.26 -4.13
N PHE A 56 17.88 -4.44 -4.41
CA PHE A 56 18.59 -5.51 -5.11
C PHE A 56 18.94 -5.10 -6.53
N ALA A 57 18.02 -4.45 -7.24
CA ALA A 57 18.29 -3.98 -8.60
C ALA A 57 19.39 -2.91 -8.65
N MET A 58 19.40 -1.99 -7.69
CA MET A 58 20.53 -1.06 -7.55
C MET A 58 21.82 -1.78 -7.17
N GLY A 59 21.76 -2.77 -6.27
CA GLY A 59 22.91 -3.60 -5.90
C GLY A 59 23.50 -4.41 -7.06
N VAL A 60 22.69 -4.85 -8.02
CA VAL A 60 23.17 -5.49 -9.26
C VAL A 60 23.93 -4.50 -10.15
N ARG A 61 23.52 -3.22 -10.18
CA ARG A 61 24.22 -2.17 -10.94
C ARG A 61 25.50 -1.71 -10.24
N SER A 62 25.43 -1.53 -8.92
CA SER A 62 26.53 -1.07 -8.07
C SER A 62 26.48 -1.80 -6.74
N PHE A 63 27.36 -2.78 -6.55
CA PHE A 63 27.38 -3.58 -5.34
C PHE A 63 28.18 -2.91 -4.21
N ASP A 64 27.65 -1.79 -3.70
CA ASP A 64 28.18 -1.01 -2.58
C ASP A 64 27.26 -1.11 -1.36
N LEU A 65 27.65 -1.90 -0.36
CA LEU A 65 26.83 -2.13 0.83
C LEU A 65 26.74 -0.90 1.75
N TRP A 66 27.62 0.09 1.61
CA TRP A 66 27.58 1.33 2.39
C TRP A 66 26.60 2.33 1.78
N HIS A 67 26.67 2.50 0.46
CA HIS A 67 25.78 3.40 -0.26
C HIS A 67 24.30 2.97 -0.18
N HIS A 68 24.05 1.67 -0.03
CA HIS A 68 22.70 1.10 0.00
C HIS A 68 22.08 0.95 1.41
N GLN A 69 22.74 1.42 2.47
CA GLN A 69 22.19 1.44 3.84
C GLN A 69 20.86 2.24 3.92
N PRO A 70 19.97 1.96 4.90
CA PRO A 70 20.11 0.98 6.00
C PRO A 70 19.72 -0.46 5.62
N HIS A 71 19.14 -0.67 4.44
CA HIS A 71 18.79 -2.00 3.93
C HIS A 71 19.74 -2.39 2.80
N PRO A 72 20.96 -2.86 3.11
CA PRO A 72 21.93 -3.18 2.07
C PRO A 72 21.44 -4.37 1.23
N PRO A 73 21.88 -4.51 -0.04
CA PRO A 73 21.66 -5.69 -0.85
C PRO A 73 22.51 -6.88 -0.34
N GLY A 74 22.79 -6.97 0.96
CA GLY A 74 23.76 -7.83 1.69
C GLY A 74 23.47 -9.34 1.65
N TYR A 75 23.02 -9.79 0.49
CA TYR A 75 22.65 -11.12 0.09
C TYR A 75 23.46 -11.45 -1.16
N PRO A 76 24.78 -11.66 -1.01
CA PRO A 76 25.75 -11.64 -2.11
C PRO A 76 25.40 -12.62 -3.23
N LEU A 77 24.85 -13.79 -2.90
CA LEU A 77 24.47 -14.76 -3.92
C LEU A 77 23.26 -14.33 -4.74
N PHE A 78 22.26 -13.69 -4.12
CA PHE A 78 21.09 -13.20 -4.86
C PHE A 78 21.49 -12.11 -5.86
N ILE A 79 22.36 -11.18 -5.44
CA ILE A 79 22.93 -10.16 -6.32
C ILE A 79 23.82 -10.77 -7.39
N PHE A 80 24.64 -11.76 -7.04
CA PHE A 80 25.46 -12.48 -8.00
C PHE A 80 24.62 -13.15 -9.10
N PHE A 81 23.50 -13.81 -8.76
CA PHE A 81 22.60 -14.38 -9.75
C PHE A 81 21.89 -13.31 -10.60
N GLY A 82 21.49 -12.19 -9.98
CA GLY A 82 20.99 -11.02 -10.70
C GLY A 82 22.02 -10.45 -11.69
N TRP A 83 23.28 -10.34 -11.27
CA TRP A 83 24.39 -9.89 -12.11
C TRP A 83 24.69 -10.89 -13.24
N LEU A 84 24.71 -12.19 -12.94
CA LEU A 84 24.97 -13.25 -13.91
C LEU A 84 24.01 -13.16 -15.10
N GLY A 85 22.71 -13.01 -14.83
CA GLY A 85 21.75 -12.94 -15.93
C GLY A 85 21.90 -11.66 -16.77
N THR A 86 22.18 -10.52 -16.16
CA THR A 86 22.48 -9.29 -16.91
C THR A 86 23.73 -9.42 -17.77
N ARG A 87 24.79 -10.08 -17.27
CA ARG A 87 26.09 -10.17 -17.94
C ARG A 87 26.11 -11.20 -19.05
N PHE A 88 25.54 -12.38 -18.82
CA PHE A 88 25.61 -13.51 -19.75
C PHE A 88 24.43 -13.57 -20.72
N PHE A 89 23.22 -13.20 -20.28
CA PHE A 89 22.02 -13.28 -21.12
C PHE A 89 21.56 -11.92 -21.66
N ARG A 90 22.22 -10.81 -21.30
CA ARG A 90 21.89 -9.43 -21.71
C ARG A 90 20.42 -9.05 -21.42
N ILE A 91 19.80 -9.71 -20.44
CA ILE A 91 18.47 -9.35 -19.95
C ILE A 91 18.57 -8.17 -18.98
N GLY A 92 17.49 -7.39 -18.86
CA GLY A 92 17.44 -6.27 -17.91
C GLY A 92 17.62 -6.73 -16.46
N THR A 93 18.13 -5.84 -15.61
CA THR A 93 18.35 -6.11 -14.17
C THR A 93 17.10 -6.67 -13.48
N GLU A 94 15.94 -6.10 -13.79
CA GLU A 94 14.65 -6.53 -13.23
C GLU A 94 14.34 -7.97 -13.61
N SER A 95 14.32 -8.29 -14.91
CA SER A 95 14.10 -9.63 -15.44
C SER A 95 15.08 -10.66 -14.88
N SER A 96 16.35 -10.28 -14.68
CA SER A 96 17.35 -11.16 -14.10
C SER A 96 17.06 -11.51 -12.64
N LEU A 97 16.61 -10.54 -11.85
CA LEU A 97 16.20 -10.79 -10.46
C LEU A 97 14.90 -11.59 -10.38
N TYR A 98 13.92 -11.33 -11.25
CA TYR A 98 12.73 -12.18 -11.36
C TYR A 98 13.09 -13.61 -11.74
N CYS A 99 14.05 -13.81 -12.64
CA CYS A 99 14.56 -15.13 -12.99
C CYS A 99 15.12 -15.85 -11.76
N ALA A 100 15.93 -15.17 -10.93
CA ALA A 100 16.49 -15.76 -9.72
C ALA A 100 15.41 -16.17 -8.71
N SER A 101 14.39 -15.32 -8.50
CA SER A 101 13.28 -15.64 -7.58
C SER A 101 12.35 -16.72 -8.12
N ALA A 102 12.03 -16.72 -9.42
CA ALA A 102 11.25 -17.76 -10.08
C ALA A 102 11.98 -19.11 -10.07
N PHE A 103 13.30 -19.11 -10.27
CA PHE A 103 14.17 -20.29 -10.11
C PHE A 103 14.09 -20.85 -8.69
N GLY A 104 14.21 -19.98 -7.69
CA GLY A 104 13.99 -20.34 -6.28
C GLY A 104 12.62 -20.96 -6.04
N GLY A 105 11.59 -20.36 -6.65
CA GLY A 105 10.20 -20.83 -6.63
C GLY A 105 10.07 -22.26 -7.13
N ALA A 106 10.52 -22.47 -8.35
CA ALA A 106 10.52 -23.77 -9.01
C ALA A 106 11.32 -24.82 -8.24
N LEU A 107 12.50 -24.45 -7.73
CA LEU A 107 13.36 -25.34 -6.95
C LEU A 107 12.66 -25.77 -5.67
N PHE A 108 11.99 -24.84 -4.98
CA PHE A 108 11.23 -25.13 -3.77
C PHE A 108 10.10 -26.14 -4.02
N ILE A 109 9.31 -25.93 -5.08
CA ILE A 109 8.21 -26.84 -5.44
C ILE A 109 8.74 -28.24 -5.78
N ALA A 110 9.77 -28.32 -6.63
CA ALA A 110 10.36 -29.60 -7.05
C ALA A 110 11.04 -30.35 -5.90
N ALA A 111 11.74 -29.62 -5.03
CA ALA A 111 12.36 -30.18 -3.84
C ALA A 111 11.30 -30.75 -2.88
N TRP A 112 10.25 -30.00 -2.57
CA TRP A 112 9.20 -30.48 -1.67
C TRP A 112 8.34 -31.58 -2.27
N PHE A 113 8.09 -31.59 -3.58
CA PHE A 113 7.52 -32.76 -4.26
C PHE A 113 8.36 -34.01 -3.99
N SER A 114 9.67 -33.92 -4.18
CA SER A 114 10.59 -35.03 -4.01
C SER A 114 10.70 -35.47 -2.55
N ILE A 115 10.78 -34.52 -1.61
CA ILE A 115 10.79 -34.79 -0.15
C ILE A 115 9.53 -35.55 0.26
N ILE A 116 8.34 -35.05 -0.10
CA ILE A 116 7.08 -35.67 0.30
C ILE A 116 6.88 -37.02 -0.37
N ARG A 117 7.28 -37.18 -1.64
CA ARG A 117 7.24 -38.48 -2.31
C ARG A 117 8.12 -39.50 -1.59
N VAL A 118 9.35 -39.11 -1.25
CA VAL A 118 10.35 -39.98 -0.61
C VAL A 118 9.94 -40.34 0.81
N GLN A 119 9.30 -39.43 1.55
CA GLN A 119 8.92 -39.65 2.95
C GLN A 119 7.51 -40.24 3.14
N PHE A 120 6.62 -40.08 2.15
CA PHE A 120 5.25 -40.57 2.16
C PHE A 120 4.89 -41.31 0.87
N SER A 121 4.21 -40.66 -0.07
CA SER A 121 3.71 -41.25 -1.31
C SER A 121 3.67 -40.23 -2.44
N GLU A 122 3.73 -40.70 -3.69
CA GLU A 122 3.64 -39.83 -4.86
C GLU A 122 2.30 -39.07 -4.92
N ARG A 123 1.20 -39.73 -4.57
CA ARG A 123 -0.12 -39.08 -4.55
C ARG A 123 -0.14 -37.86 -3.63
N LEU A 124 0.37 -37.99 -2.41
CA LEU A 124 0.45 -36.87 -1.48
C LEU A 124 1.42 -35.79 -1.98
N ALA A 125 2.52 -36.19 -2.61
CA ALA A 125 3.48 -35.25 -3.19
C ALA A 125 2.84 -34.34 -4.24
N TRP A 126 2.01 -34.89 -5.15
CA TRP A 126 1.26 -34.09 -6.11
C TRP A 126 0.28 -33.13 -5.43
N TRP A 127 -0.48 -33.58 -4.42
CA TRP A 127 -1.37 -32.70 -3.67
C TRP A 127 -0.64 -31.53 -3.01
N VAL A 128 0.46 -31.82 -2.31
CA VAL A 128 1.25 -30.80 -1.61
C VAL A 128 1.91 -29.86 -2.62
N ALA A 129 2.53 -30.38 -3.66
CA ALA A 129 3.19 -29.56 -4.68
C ALA A 129 2.21 -28.66 -5.43
N SER A 130 1.05 -29.19 -5.84
CA SER A 130 0.00 -28.39 -6.48
C SER A 130 -0.53 -27.30 -5.55
N CYS A 131 -0.75 -27.60 -4.26
CA CYS A 131 -1.17 -26.58 -3.28
C CYS A 131 -0.07 -25.53 -3.03
N LEU A 132 1.19 -25.94 -2.91
CA LEU A 132 2.33 -25.02 -2.74
C LEU A 132 2.46 -24.09 -3.94
N LEU A 133 2.33 -24.63 -5.16
CA LEU A 133 2.43 -23.88 -6.41
C LEU A 133 1.48 -22.67 -6.42
N ILE A 134 0.26 -22.86 -5.91
CA ILE A 134 -0.81 -21.86 -5.85
C ILE A 134 -0.99 -21.22 -4.47
N THR A 135 -0.10 -21.49 -3.51
CA THR A 135 -0.18 -20.86 -2.19
C THR A 135 0.13 -19.37 -2.33
N PRO A 136 -0.72 -18.44 -1.84
CA PRO A 136 -0.54 -17.01 -2.09
C PRO A 136 0.86 -16.49 -1.75
N VAL A 137 1.41 -16.80 -0.57
CA VAL A 137 2.76 -16.32 -0.23
C VAL A 137 3.87 -16.90 -1.13
N VAL A 138 3.75 -18.16 -1.54
CA VAL A 138 4.74 -18.82 -2.42
C VAL A 138 4.69 -18.16 -3.79
N TRP A 139 3.48 -18.01 -4.35
CA TRP A 139 3.29 -17.31 -5.61
C TRP A 139 3.84 -15.89 -5.57
N MET A 140 3.47 -15.11 -4.54
CA MET A 140 3.83 -13.69 -4.44
C MET A 140 5.33 -13.46 -4.16
N THR A 141 6.05 -14.45 -3.64
CA THR A 141 7.51 -14.35 -3.44
C THR A 141 8.28 -14.92 -4.63
N ALA A 142 7.73 -15.88 -5.38
CA ALA A 142 8.34 -16.41 -6.59
C ALA A 142 8.19 -15.48 -7.81
N THR A 143 7.12 -14.71 -7.88
CA THR A 143 6.83 -13.74 -8.97
C THR A 143 7.45 -12.35 -8.74
N LYS A 144 8.23 -12.20 -7.67
CA LYS A 144 8.89 -10.94 -7.30
C LYS A 144 10.38 -11.12 -7.14
N ALA A 145 11.14 -10.07 -7.46
CA ALA A 145 12.57 -9.97 -7.24
C ALA A 145 12.94 -9.86 -5.75
N VAL A 146 12.75 -10.95 -4.99
CA VAL A 146 13.11 -11.03 -3.55
C VAL A 146 13.93 -12.28 -3.23
N THR A 147 14.76 -12.19 -2.21
CA THR A 147 15.71 -13.25 -1.79
C THR A 147 15.03 -14.49 -1.20
N ASP A 148 13.85 -14.32 -0.61
CA ASP A 148 13.17 -15.32 0.21
C ASP A 148 12.95 -16.64 -0.52
N MET A 149 12.50 -16.56 -1.77
CA MET A 149 12.14 -17.75 -2.53
C MET A 149 13.36 -18.55 -2.98
N LEU A 150 14.45 -17.86 -3.35
CA LEU A 150 15.71 -18.52 -3.69
C LEU A 150 16.31 -19.21 -2.46
N ALA A 151 16.30 -18.53 -1.32
CA ALA A 151 16.74 -19.11 -0.06
C ALA A 151 15.92 -20.35 0.32
N ALA A 152 14.59 -20.25 0.28
CA ALA A 152 13.69 -21.37 0.56
C ALA A 152 13.91 -22.55 -0.40
N GLY A 153 14.08 -22.29 -1.70
CA GLY A 153 14.40 -23.31 -2.69
C GLY A 153 15.70 -24.05 -2.39
N LEU A 154 16.76 -23.31 -2.03
CA LEU A 154 18.06 -23.89 -1.67
C LEU A 154 18.00 -24.70 -0.37
N VAL A 155 17.29 -24.22 0.66
CA VAL A 155 17.04 -25.00 1.88
C VAL A 155 16.21 -26.25 1.57
N GLY A 156 15.21 -26.15 0.68
CA GLY A 156 14.45 -27.30 0.19
C GLY A 156 15.35 -28.34 -0.49
N ALA A 157 16.27 -27.90 -1.35
CA ALA A 157 17.23 -28.77 -2.02
C ALA A 157 18.24 -29.40 -1.03
N GLU A 158 18.72 -28.65 -0.04
CA GLU A 158 19.53 -29.16 1.07
C GLU A 158 18.78 -30.27 1.83
N LEU A 159 17.52 -30.02 2.21
CA LEU A 159 16.69 -31.00 2.90
C LEU A 159 16.51 -32.27 2.07
N LEU A 160 16.29 -32.13 0.75
CA LEU A 160 16.20 -33.26 -0.16
C LEU A 160 17.51 -34.06 -0.20
N ALA A 161 18.66 -33.38 -0.37
CA ALA A 161 19.97 -34.02 -0.36
C ALA A 161 20.23 -34.75 0.97
N ALA A 162 19.84 -34.14 2.10
CA ALA A 162 19.96 -34.73 3.42
C ALA A 162 19.10 -35.99 3.61
N ILE A 163 17.86 -35.96 3.13
CA ILE A 163 16.96 -37.12 3.18
C ILE A 163 17.46 -38.24 2.25
N CYS A 164 17.95 -37.90 1.06
CA CYS A 164 18.56 -38.86 0.15
C CYS A 164 19.83 -39.48 0.75
N PHE A 165 20.65 -38.70 1.46
CA PHE A 165 21.82 -39.21 2.18
C PHE A 165 21.41 -40.26 3.22
N LEU A 166 20.42 -39.96 4.06
CA LEU A 166 19.92 -40.90 5.07
C LEU A 166 19.37 -42.21 4.47
N LYS A 167 18.88 -42.18 3.22
CA LYS A 167 18.38 -43.37 2.52
C LYS A 167 19.46 -44.15 1.78
N GLN A 168 20.40 -43.47 1.14
CA GLN A 168 21.37 -44.10 0.22
C GLN A 168 22.76 -44.30 0.84
N GLY A 169 23.10 -43.60 1.93
CA GLY A 169 24.41 -43.67 2.57
C GLY A 169 25.58 -43.09 1.74
N LYS A 170 25.31 -42.49 0.57
CA LYS A 170 26.35 -41.97 -0.33
C LYS A 170 26.96 -40.68 0.21
N ARG A 171 28.25 -40.70 0.53
CA ARG A 171 28.99 -39.53 1.07
C ARG A 171 28.88 -38.27 0.20
N GLY A 172 28.81 -38.41 -1.13
CA GLY A 172 28.65 -37.24 -2.02
C GLY A 172 27.39 -36.40 -1.75
N LEU A 173 26.31 -37.01 -1.25
CA LEU A 173 25.06 -36.30 -0.93
C LEU A 173 25.22 -35.37 0.28
N ILE A 174 26.14 -35.68 1.20
CA ILE A 174 26.42 -34.81 2.35
C ILE A 174 27.17 -33.55 1.94
N VAL A 175 28.05 -33.67 0.95
CA VAL A 175 28.76 -32.54 0.34
C VAL A 175 27.74 -31.63 -0.33
N TRP A 176 26.82 -32.20 -1.12
CA TRP A 176 25.74 -31.43 -1.73
C TRP A 176 24.84 -30.74 -0.72
N ALA A 177 24.45 -31.43 0.37
CA ALA A 177 23.67 -30.81 1.44
C ALA A 177 24.42 -29.61 2.05
N ALA A 178 25.70 -29.76 2.38
CA ALA A 178 26.52 -28.68 2.93
C ALA A 178 26.68 -27.49 1.95
N LEU A 179 26.91 -27.76 0.66
CA LEU A 179 27.04 -26.70 -0.36
C LEU A 179 25.72 -25.97 -0.62
N LEU A 180 24.59 -26.69 -0.66
CA LEU A 180 23.27 -26.09 -0.81
C LEU A 180 22.88 -25.26 0.43
N GLY A 181 23.22 -25.74 1.62
CA GLY A 181 23.07 -24.97 2.87
C GLY A 181 23.94 -23.71 2.87
N ALA A 182 25.19 -23.79 2.42
CA ALA A 182 26.06 -22.63 2.25
C ALA A 182 25.50 -21.63 1.23
N ALA A 183 24.92 -22.11 0.13
CA ALA A 183 24.27 -21.28 -0.86
C ALA A 183 23.00 -20.61 -0.30
N ALA A 184 22.17 -21.34 0.45
CA ALA A 184 21.02 -20.76 1.15
C ALA A 184 21.46 -19.65 2.11
N ALA A 185 22.51 -19.88 2.91
CA ALA A 185 23.08 -18.86 3.79
C ALA A 185 23.66 -17.65 3.03
N GLY A 186 24.24 -17.83 1.84
CA GLY A 186 24.72 -16.72 1.02
C GLY A 186 23.59 -15.91 0.37
N THR A 187 22.41 -16.50 0.20
CA THR A 187 21.19 -15.78 -0.21
C THR A 187 20.49 -15.10 0.95
N ARG A 188 20.56 -15.66 2.16
CA ARG A 188 20.08 -15.07 3.43
C ARG A 188 20.95 -15.51 4.61
N PRO A 189 21.90 -14.67 5.06
CA PRO A 189 22.84 -15.04 6.12
C PRO A 189 22.19 -15.44 7.45
N GLN A 190 20.97 -14.94 7.72
CA GLN A 190 20.23 -15.31 8.93
C GLN A 190 19.86 -16.80 8.98
N LEU A 191 19.85 -17.52 7.84
CA LEU A 191 19.52 -18.93 7.77
C LEU A 191 20.68 -19.86 8.15
N PHE A 192 21.89 -19.33 8.39
CA PHE A 192 23.05 -20.15 8.77
C PHE A 192 22.76 -21.14 9.92
N PRO A 193 22.09 -20.75 11.03
CA PRO A 193 21.76 -21.71 12.08
C PRO A 193 20.76 -22.78 11.63
N VAL A 194 19.82 -22.44 10.73
CA VAL A 194 18.83 -23.39 10.21
C VAL A 194 19.53 -24.47 9.38
N VAL A 195 20.37 -24.09 8.41
CA VAL A 195 21.09 -25.04 7.55
C VAL A 195 22.09 -25.87 8.36
N ALA A 196 22.75 -25.27 9.35
CA ALA A 196 23.64 -25.98 10.27
C ALA A 196 22.89 -27.05 11.11
N VAL A 197 21.66 -26.77 11.53
CA VAL A 197 20.81 -27.72 12.26
C VAL A 197 20.28 -28.81 11.34
N VAL A 198 19.88 -28.49 10.10
CA VAL A 198 19.51 -29.48 9.09
C VAL A 198 20.66 -30.47 8.88
N LEU A 199 21.88 -29.96 8.70
CA LEU A 199 23.11 -30.75 8.57
C LEU A 199 23.42 -31.59 9.83
N GLY A 200 23.27 -31.04 11.02
CA GLY A 200 23.51 -31.76 12.27
C GLY A 200 22.55 -32.93 12.51
N ILE A 201 21.25 -32.73 12.22
CA ILE A 201 20.23 -33.77 12.40
C ILE A 201 20.51 -34.98 11.52
N GLN A 202 20.89 -34.77 10.25
CA GLN A 202 21.20 -35.87 9.33
C GLN A 202 22.45 -36.64 9.78
N LEU A 203 23.50 -35.93 10.20
CA LEU A 203 24.74 -36.56 10.65
C LEU A 203 24.50 -37.42 11.91
N LYS A 204 23.69 -36.92 12.84
CA LYS A 204 23.31 -37.66 14.05
C LYS A 204 22.50 -38.91 13.73
N LYS A 205 21.49 -38.80 12.86
CA LYS A 205 20.62 -39.92 12.50
C LYS A 205 21.28 -40.96 11.61
N GLY A 206 22.22 -40.55 10.76
CA GLY A 206 22.99 -41.45 9.92
C GLY A 206 24.08 -42.24 10.68
N CYS A 207 24.22 -42.03 12.00
CA CYS A 207 25.24 -42.64 12.84
C CYS A 207 26.66 -42.54 12.24
N VAL A 208 26.95 -41.40 11.59
CA VAL A 208 28.23 -41.20 10.91
C VAL A 208 29.35 -40.94 11.92
N ASN A 209 30.58 -41.32 11.57
CA ASN A 209 31.74 -41.08 12.42
C ASN A 209 32.08 -39.59 12.57
N ALA A 210 32.85 -39.26 13.62
CA ALA A 210 33.26 -37.89 13.93
C ALA A 210 34.03 -37.21 12.77
N LYS A 211 34.81 -37.97 11.98
CA LYS A 211 35.51 -37.44 10.81
C LYS A 211 34.55 -36.90 9.74
N THR A 212 33.45 -37.62 9.48
CA THR A 212 32.43 -37.21 8.50
C THR A 212 31.64 -35.99 9.01
N TRP A 213 31.38 -35.93 10.32
CA TRP A 213 30.80 -34.77 10.99
C TRP A 213 31.62 -33.50 10.73
N TRP A 214 32.90 -33.52 11.12
CA TRP A 214 33.80 -32.37 10.95
C TRP A 214 33.99 -32.02 9.47
N PHE A 215 34.11 -33.02 8.60
CA PHE A 215 34.22 -32.79 7.16
C PHE A 215 32.99 -32.08 6.59
N ALA A 216 31.77 -32.50 6.95
CA ALA A 216 30.55 -31.87 6.45
C ALA A 216 30.41 -30.40 6.89
N TYR A 217 30.71 -30.10 8.16
CA TYR A 217 30.72 -28.71 8.65
C TYR A 217 31.86 -27.89 8.05
N ALA A 218 33.04 -28.49 7.81
CA ALA A 218 34.13 -27.83 7.12
C ALA A 218 33.74 -27.46 5.68
N VAL A 219 33.03 -28.34 4.97
CA VAL A 219 32.49 -28.06 3.62
C VAL A 219 31.46 -26.94 3.68
N LEU A 220 30.54 -26.95 4.66
CA LEU A 220 29.56 -25.87 4.84
C LEU A 220 30.26 -24.52 5.06
N VAL A 221 31.26 -24.47 5.96
CA VAL A 221 32.02 -23.25 6.26
C VAL A 221 32.84 -22.80 5.04
N ALA A 222 33.55 -23.72 4.37
CA ALA A 222 34.28 -23.42 3.15
C ALA A 222 33.35 -22.89 2.06
N GLY A 223 32.17 -23.47 1.89
CA GLY A 223 31.11 -22.99 1.01
C GLY A 223 30.68 -21.56 1.36
N CYS A 224 30.48 -21.25 2.64
CA CYS A 224 30.17 -19.88 3.07
C CYS A 224 31.29 -18.89 2.72
N LEU A 225 32.55 -19.30 2.89
CA LEU A 225 33.71 -18.47 2.57
C LEU A 225 33.81 -18.14 1.07
N THR A 226 33.26 -18.99 0.17
CA THR A 226 33.29 -18.73 -1.29
C THR A 226 32.53 -17.48 -1.72
N TRP A 227 31.49 -17.09 -0.99
CA TRP A 227 30.77 -15.84 -1.25
C TRP A 227 31.09 -14.75 -0.24
N LEU A 228 31.49 -15.12 0.99
CA LEU A 228 31.84 -14.14 2.04
C LEU A 228 33.15 -13.42 1.73
N LEU A 229 34.21 -14.14 1.36
CA LEU A 229 35.54 -13.54 1.14
C LEU A 229 35.59 -12.60 -0.07
N PRO A 230 35.04 -12.94 -1.26
CA PRO A 230 35.03 -12.01 -2.39
C PRO A 230 34.22 -10.77 -2.11
N MET A 231 33.05 -10.91 -1.46
CA MET A 231 32.25 -9.76 -1.07
C MET A 231 33.00 -8.90 -0.05
N TRP A 232 33.63 -9.49 0.97
CA TRP A 232 34.43 -8.75 1.95
C TRP A 232 35.56 -7.97 1.26
N TYR A 233 36.29 -8.63 0.36
CA TYR A 233 37.33 -7.99 -0.44
C TYR A 233 36.80 -6.84 -1.32
N MET A 234 35.69 -7.04 -2.01
CA MET A 234 35.07 -5.98 -2.81
C MET A 234 34.69 -4.77 -1.95
N GLN A 235 34.10 -4.99 -0.78
CA GLN A 235 33.75 -3.90 0.13
C GLN A 235 34.99 -3.21 0.71
N SER A 236 36.09 -3.93 0.92
CA SER A 236 37.34 -3.30 1.39
C SER A 236 37.97 -2.39 0.34
N GLN A 237 37.83 -2.71 -0.95
CA GLN A 237 38.31 -1.82 -2.02
C GLN A 237 37.55 -0.48 -2.06
N LEU A 238 36.29 -0.46 -1.61
CA LEU A 238 35.49 0.77 -1.50
C LEU A 238 35.88 1.63 -0.28
N ARG A 239 36.70 1.11 0.63
CA ARG A 239 37.13 1.75 1.89
C ARG A 239 38.63 1.53 2.12
N PRO A 240 39.52 2.11 1.28
CA PRO A 240 40.96 1.88 1.39
C PRO A 240 41.57 2.36 2.72
N ASN A 241 40.87 3.26 3.43
CA ASN A 241 41.32 3.83 4.69
C ASN A 241 40.95 3.00 5.93
N GLU A 242 40.11 1.97 5.79
CA GLU A 242 39.74 1.07 6.89
C GLU A 242 40.53 -0.26 6.78
N PRO A 243 40.98 -0.83 7.90
CA PRO A 243 41.68 -2.11 7.86
C PRO A 243 40.74 -3.21 7.34
N PHE A 244 41.25 -4.07 6.45
CA PHE A 244 40.47 -5.13 5.78
C PHE A 244 39.56 -5.90 6.74
N TRP A 245 40.09 -6.33 7.89
CA TRP A 245 39.35 -7.14 8.88
C TRP A 245 38.19 -6.40 9.57
N ARG A 246 38.10 -5.08 9.46
CA ARG A 246 37.07 -4.26 10.09
C ARG A 246 35.89 -3.93 9.15
N VAL A 247 36.15 -3.86 7.85
CA VAL A 247 35.16 -3.38 6.85
C VAL A 247 33.84 -4.16 6.89
N TYR A 248 33.89 -5.49 6.82
CA TYR A 248 32.67 -6.28 6.81
C TYR A 248 32.00 -6.41 8.20
N PRO A 249 32.74 -6.63 9.30
CA PRO A 249 32.15 -6.58 10.64
C PRO A 249 31.43 -5.28 10.95
N GLU A 250 31.94 -4.12 10.49
CA GLU A 250 31.24 -2.85 10.66
C GLU A 250 29.97 -2.75 9.84
N LEU A 251 29.96 -3.24 8.59
CA LEU A 251 28.75 -3.33 7.78
C LEU A 251 27.68 -4.20 8.45
N ALA A 252 28.08 -5.38 8.92
CA ALA A 252 27.19 -6.28 9.65
C ALA A 252 26.69 -5.63 10.94
N TYR A 253 27.58 -5.02 11.71
CA TYR A 253 27.24 -4.29 12.94
C TYR A 253 26.28 -3.13 12.67
N GLY A 254 26.50 -2.35 11.61
CA GLY A 254 25.61 -1.26 11.20
C GLY A 254 24.20 -1.75 10.86
N GLN A 255 24.10 -2.84 10.10
CA GLN A 255 22.81 -3.47 9.78
C GLN A 255 22.10 -3.99 11.04
N TRP A 256 22.84 -4.64 11.95
CA TRP A 256 22.29 -5.08 13.23
C TRP A 256 21.87 -3.91 14.09
N ARG A 257 22.70 -2.88 14.25
CA ARG A 257 22.38 -1.67 15.00
C ARG A 257 21.12 -1.00 14.49
N TRP A 258 20.93 -0.90 13.17
CA TRP A 258 19.68 -0.41 12.58
C TRP A 258 18.47 -1.27 13.00
N ARG A 259 18.58 -2.61 12.90
CA ARG A 259 17.50 -3.53 13.33
C ARG A 259 17.22 -3.45 14.83
N LEU A 260 18.27 -3.38 15.66
CA LEU A 260 18.21 -3.29 17.12
C LEU A 260 17.52 -2.02 17.61
N ASN A 261 17.43 -0.98 16.77
CA ASN A 261 16.75 0.27 17.09
C ASN A 261 15.28 0.31 16.60
N LEU A 262 14.75 -0.77 16.03
CA LEU A 262 13.40 -0.83 15.49
C LEU A 262 12.51 -1.80 16.30
N PRO A 263 11.66 -1.29 17.21
CA PRO A 263 10.70 -2.09 17.99
C PRO A 263 9.64 -2.81 17.15
N SER A 264 9.59 -2.57 15.84
CA SER A 264 8.72 -3.29 14.89
C SER A 264 9.43 -4.48 14.23
N VAL A 265 10.76 -4.54 14.27
CA VAL A 265 11.58 -5.57 13.61
C VAL A 265 12.20 -6.48 14.66
N TYR A 266 13.13 -5.96 15.47
CA TYR A 266 13.83 -6.75 16.47
C TYR A 266 13.05 -6.81 17.77
N ILE A 267 12.85 -8.01 18.31
CA ILE A 267 12.08 -8.18 19.56
C ILE A 267 12.72 -7.43 20.73
N GLY A 268 14.05 -7.45 20.80
CA GLY A 268 14.81 -6.84 21.89
C GLY A 268 14.85 -5.31 21.87
N ALA A 269 14.33 -4.69 20.81
CA ALA A 269 14.20 -3.24 20.67
C ALA A 269 12.92 -2.67 21.33
N GLY A 270 11.98 -3.53 21.73
CA GLY A 270 10.74 -3.14 22.41
C GLY A 270 10.87 -3.13 23.94
N ASP A 271 9.75 -2.92 24.63
CA ASP A 271 9.70 -2.78 26.10
C ASP A 271 9.70 -4.11 26.89
N TRP A 272 9.81 -5.26 26.20
CA TRP A 272 9.77 -6.63 26.75
C TRP A 272 8.56 -6.93 27.66
N SER A 273 7.55 -6.09 27.67
CA SER A 273 6.37 -6.30 28.50
C SER A 273 5.62 -7.56 28.06
N PRO A 274 4.95 -8.29 28.98
CA PRO A 274 4.09 -9.41 28.60
C PRO A 274 3.04 -9.02 27.54
N HIS A 275 2.56 -7.78 27.58
CA HIS A 275 1.66 -7.23 26.58
C HIS A 275 2.32 -7.10 25.20
N TYR A 276 3.52 -6.50 25.11
CA TYR A 276 4.26 -6.37 23.86
C TYR A 276 4.64 -7.73 23.27
N LEU A 277 5.14 -8.65 24.09
CA LEU A 277 5.47 -10.02 23.68
C LEU A 277 4.22 -10.77 23.21
N GLY A 278 3.09 -10.65 23.91
CA GLY A 278 1.81 -11.22 23.51
C GLY A 278 1.29 -10.64 22.18
N MET A 279 1.35 -9.32 22.00
CA MET A 279 0.98 -8.65 20.76
C MET A 279 1.89 -9.04 19.59
N ARG A 280 3.20 -9.17 19.82
CA ARG A 280 4.15 -9.67 18.83
C ARG A 280 3.79 -11.09 18.44
N PHE A 281 3.58 -11.97 19.42
CA PHE A 281 3.20 -13.36 19.18
C PHE A 281 1.95 -13.47 18.31
N VAL A 282 0.89 -12.76 18.67
CA VAL A 282 -0.34 -12.69 17.88
C VAL A 282 -0.09 -12.15 16.47
N ARG A 283 0.72 -11.09 16.32
CA ARG A 283 1.04 -10.53 14.99
C ARG A 283 1.78 -11.53 14.11
N HIS A 284 2.82 -12.19 14.63
CA HIS A 284 3.53 -13.26 13.91
C HIS A 284 2.55 -14.37 13.54
N ILE A 285 1.64 -14.75 14.45
CA ILE A 285 0.62 -15.78 14.18
C ILE A 285 -0.38 -15.39 13.09
N LEU A 286 -0.79 -14.12 13.08
CA LEU A 286 -1.66 -13.58 12.05
C LEU A 286 -0.88 -13.35 10.73
N GLY A 287 0.43 -13.13 10.81
CA GLY A 287 1.31 -12.94 9.66
C GLY A 287 1.50 -14.23 8.87
N TRP A 288 2.06 -15.27 9.48
CA TRP A 288 2.41 -16.49 8.76
C TRP A 288 1.19 -17.27 8.26
N PHE A 289 0.12 -17.41 9.05
CA PHE A 289 -0.96 -18.33 8.73
C PHE A 289 -2.10 -17.58 8.05
N TRP A 290 -2.50 -16.43 8.60
CA TRP A 290 -3.66 -15.68 8.11
C TRP A 290 -3.30 -14.88 6.85
N LYS A 291 -2.19 -14.11 6.87
CA LYS A 291 -1.69 -13.46 5.65
C LYS A 291 -1.07 -14.46 4.69
N GLY A 292 -0.26 -15.42 5.13
CA GLY A 292 0.45 -16.32 4.22
C GLY A 292 -0.46 -17.15 3.29
N PHE A 293 -1.56 -17.69 3.83
CA PHE A 293 -2.60 -18.37 3.03
C PHE A 293 -3.61 -17.41 2.39
N GLY A 294 -3.52 -16.10 2.68
CA GLY A 294 -4.43 -15.07 2.15
C GLY A 294 -5.83 -15.07 2.78
N PHE A 295 -6.01 -15.67 3.95
CA PHE A 295 -7.32 -15.75 4.62
C PHE A 295 -7.90 -14.40 5.02
N ILE A 296 -7.04 -13.39 5.22
CA ILE A 296 -7.49 -12.05 5.64
C ILE A 296 -8.02 -11.18 4.49
N GLN A 297 -8.09 -11.69 3.26
CA GLN A 297 -8.60 -10.90 2.12
C GLN A 297 -10.06 -10.48 2.30
N SER A 298 -10.88 -11.30 2.97
CA SER A 298 -12.25 -10.93 3.31
C SER A 298 -12.74 -11.71 4.54
N PRO A 299 -13.77 -11.22 5.26
CA PRO A 299 -14.36 -11.95 6.38
C PRO A 299 -14.87 -13.36 6.00
N ARG A 300 -15.33 -13.53 4.75
CA ARG A 300 -15.81 -14.83 4.24
C ARG A 300 -14.67 -15.83 4.07
N VAL A 301 -13.58 -15.40 3.44
CA VAL A 301 -12.38 -16.23 3.26
C VAL A 301 -11.76 -16.57 4.62
N LEU A 302 -11.76 -15.62 5.54
CA LEU A 302 -11.27 -15.81 6.90
C LEU A 302 -12.04 -16.93 7.61
N ALA A 303 -13.37 -16.85 7.62
CA ALA A 303 -14.22 -17.87 8.22
C ALA A 303 -14.00 -19.24 7.57
N ALA A 304 -13.96 -19.29 6.23
CA ALA A 304 -13.73 -20.52 5.49
C ALA A 304 -12.35 -21.15 5.80
N GLY A 305 -11.29 -20.34 5.84
CA GLY A 305 -9.93 -20.79 6.15
C GLY A 305 -9.79 -21.32 7.59
N ILE A 306 -10.46 -20.69 8.56
CA ILE A 306 -10.52 -21.16 9.95
C ILE A 306 -11.20 -22.52 10.03
N VAL A 307 -12.39 -22.66 9.44
CA VAL A 307 -13.14 -23.92 9.45
C VAL A 307 -12.32 -25.02 8.77
N LEU A 308 -11.83 -24.75 7.56
CA LEU A 308 -11.04 -25.72 6.78
C LEU A 308 -9.83 -26.21 7.57
N THR A 309 -9.03 -25.29 8.13
CA THR A 309 -7.83 -25.68 8.88
C THR A 309 -8.19 -26.46 10.13
N THR A 310 -9.17 -25.99 10.89
CA THR A 310 -9.57 -26.64 12.15
C THR A 310 -10.01 -28.08 11.89
N CYS A 311 -10.87 -28.27 10.88
CA CYS A 311 -11.28 -29.61 10.45
C CYS A 311 -10.08 -30.47 10.01
N ALA A 312 -9.15 -29.90 9.24
CA ALA A 312 -7.99 -30.63 8.75
C ALA A 312 -7.05 -31.08 9.89
N ILE A 313 -6.79 -30.19 10.87
CA ILE A 313 -5.97 -30.47 12.06
C ILE A 313 -6.64 -31.55 12.92
N ILE A 314 -7.94 -31.43 13.19
CA ILE A 314 -8.69 -32.44 13.95
C ILE A 314 -8.61 -33.80 13.25
N ALA A 315 -8.84 -33.83 11.92
CA ALA A 315 -8.74 -35.05 11.14
C ALA A 315 -7.32 -35.63 11.17
N TYR A 316 -6.29 -34.79 11.06
CA TYR A 316 -4.89 -35.22 11.13
C TYR A 316 -4.56 -35.85 12.48
N PHE A 317 -4.96 -35.26 13.61
CA PHE A 317 -4.66 -35.85 14.92
C PHE A 317 -5.51 -37.09 15.23
N ARG A 318 -6.75 -37.15 14.73
CA ARG A 318 -7.65 -38.29 14.94
C ARG A 318 -7.29 -39.51 14.10
N PHE A 319 -6.85 -39.31 12.85
CA PHE A 319 -6.60 -40.39 11.88
C PHE A 319 -5.13 -40.49 11.40
N GLY A 320 -4.23 -39.64 11.91
CA GLY A 320 -2.85 -39.47 11.40
C GLY A 320 -1.71 -39.94 12.31
N ARG A 321 -1.96 -40.68 13.40
CA ARG A 321 -0.89 -41.13 14.31
C ARG A 321 -0.17 -42.41 13.86
N GLU A 322 0.36 -42.42 12.65
CA GLU A 322 1.23 -43.52 12.20
C GLU A 322 2.72 -43.23 12.47
N ALA A 323 3.53 -44.29 12.51
CA ALA A 323 4.98 -44.18 12.68
C ALA A 323 5.65 -43.29 11.60
N ILE A 324 5.05 -43.22 10.40
CA ILE A 324 5.55 -42.38 9.30
C ILE A 324 5.44 -40.88 9.62
N ASP A 325 4.34 -40.45 10.24
CA ASP A 325 4.12 -39.06 10.68
C ASP A 325 5.09 -38.68 11.81
N GLN A 326 5.31 -39.60 12.77
CA GLN A 326 6.29 -39.37 13.84
C GLN A 326 7.72 -39.22 13.29
N ARG A 327 8.10 -40.04 12.31
CA ARG A 327 9.43 -39.93 11.65
C ARG A 327 9.58 -38.61 10.91
N PHE A 328 8.52 -38.15 10.24
CA PHE A 328 8.49 -36.85 9.56
C PHE A 328 8.77 -35.71 10.55
N TRP A 329 8.00 -35.63 11.65
CA TRP A 329 8.17 -34.55 12.64
C TRP A 329 9.46 -34.62 13.44
N ARG A 330 9.98 -35.83 13.72
CA ARG A 330 11.31 -36.00 14.33
C ARG A 330 12.44 -35.46 13.46
N PHE A 331 12.25 -35.34 12.14
CA PHE A 331 13.25 -34.77 11.24
C PHE A 331 12.99 -33.28 11.01
N HIS A 332 11.75 -32.90 10.70
CA HIS A 332 11.42 -31.53 10.31
C HIS A 332 11.22 -30.55 11.47
N GLY A 333 10.74 -31.03 12.62
CA GLY A 333 10.41 -30.19 13.77
C GLY A 333 11.56 -29.32 14.29
N PRO A 334 12.76 -29.86 14.55
CA PRO A 334 13.81 -29.07 15.20
C PRO A 334 14.33 -27.90 14.35
N TRP A 335 14.60 -28.11 13.05
CA TRP A 335 15.04 -27.01 12.18
C TRP A 335 13.92 -25.99 11.93
N LEU A 336 12.68 -26.46 11.87
CA LEU A 336 11.51 -25.59 11.71
C LEU A 336 11.32 -24.68 12.91
N LEU A 337 11.52 -25.18 14.14
CA LEU A 337 11.47 -24.37 15.35
C LEU A 337 12.57 -23.30 15.39
N VAL A 338 13.78 -23.64 14.92
CA VAL A 338 14.89 -22.68 14.81
C VAL A 338 14.57 -21.58 13.79
N ASP A 339 14.05 -21.96 12.62
CA ASP A 339 13.62 -21.01 11.59
C ASP A 339 12.53 -20.07 12.13
N ILE A 340 11.50 -20.62 12.77
CA ILE A 340 10.43 -19.84 13.40
C ILE A 340 10.99 -18.88 14.45
N ALA A 341 11.92 -19.33 15.30
CA ALA A 341 12.53 -18.49 16.33
C ALA A 341 13.35 -17.34 15.72
N ILE A 342 14.14 -17.60 14.67
CA ILE A 342 14.91 -16.57 13.96
C ILE A 342 13.96 -15.55 13.34
N VAL A 343 12.91 -16.01 12.66
CA VAL A 343 11.93 -15.12 12.05
C VAL A 343 11.19 -14.29 13.12
N PHE A 344 10.85 -14.90 14.26
CA PHE A 344 10.20 -14.21 15.38
C PHE A 344 11.06 -13.08 15.96
N ILE A 345 12.37 -13.32 16.07
CA ILE A 345 13.32 -12.39 16.69
C ILE A 345 13.74 -11.30 15.70
N ALA A 346 13.99 -11.67 14.45
CA ALA A 346 14.75 -10.86 13.50
C ALA A 346 13.89 -10.25 12.38
N LEU A 347 12.59 -10.55 12.31
CA LEU A 347 11.70 -10.04 11.26
C LEU A 347 10.43 -9.40 11.83
N PRO A 348 9.81 -8.47 11.09
CA PRO A 348 8.56 -7.84 11.52
C PRO A 348 7.41 -8.85 11.57
N GLY A 349 6.56 -8.74 12.59
CA GLY A 349 5.41 -9.63 12.77
C GLY A 349 4.36 -9.53 11.66
N ASP A 350 4.38 -8.48 10.85
CA ASP A 350 3.45 -8.25 9.75
C ASP A 350 3.99 -8.67 8.36
N GLN A 351 5.25 -9.12 8.26
CA GLN A 351 5.91 -9.53 7.02
C GLN A 351 5.79 -11.04 6.72
N ARG A 352 6.17 -11.43 5.49
CA ARG A 352 5.68 -12.62 4.76
C ARG A 352 6.74 -13.70 4.51
N TYR A 353 7.60 -13.97 5.48
CA TYR A 353 8.86 -14.67 5.22
C TYR A 353 8.93 -16.13 5.71
N TYR A 354 7.79 -16.75 6.02
CA TYR A 354 7.71 -18.08 6.64
C TYR A 354 7.63 -19.22 5.62
N LEU A 355 8.34 -19.13 4.50
CA LEU A 355 8.15 -20.04 3.36
C LEU A 355 8.32 -21.52 3.75
N MET A 356 9.26 -21.82 4.64
CA MET A 356 9.56 -23.19 5.07
C MET A 356 8.50 -23.81 5.99
N VAL A 357 7.55 -23.01 6.51
CA VAL A 357 6.46 -23.48 7.38
C VAL A 357 5.29 -24.06 6.57
N PHE A 358 5.07 -23.60 5.34
CA PHE A 358 3.90 -23.98 4.53
C PHE A 358 3.89 -25.44 4.09
N PRO A 359 5.01 -26.06 3.64
CA PRO A 359 4.99 -27.45 3.22
C PRO A 359 4.58 -28.40 4.36
N PRO A 360 5.15 -28.32 5.58
CA PRO A 360 4.67 -29.11 6.72
C PRO A 360 3.20 -28.85 7.08
N LEU A 361 2.73 -27.60 7.02
CA LEU A 361 1.31 -27.28 7.28
C LEU A 361 0.37 -27.89 6.23
N LEU A 362 0.72 -27.82 4.95
CA LEU A 362 -0.05 -28.45 3.87
C LEU A 362 -0.05 -29.98 3.99
N VAL A 363 1.06 -30.57 4.44
CA VAL A 363 1.11 -32.01 4.76
C VAL A 363 0.09 -32.36 5.85
N ILE A 364 0.01 -31.57 6.95
CA ILE A 364 -1.00 -31.77 8.00
C ILE A 364 -2.41 -31.71 7.40
N MET A 365 -2.70 -30.62 6.67
CA MET A 365 -4.05 -30.38 6.16
C MET A 365 -4.50 -31.46 5.17
N LEU A 366 -3.65 -31.78 4.18
CA LEU A 366 -3.98 -32.74 3.14
C LEU A 366 -3.99 -34.17 3.67
N ARG A 367 -3.06 -34.56 4.57
CA ARG A 367 -3.11 -35.89 5.19
C ARG A 367 -4.33 -36.06 6.07
N GLY A 368 -4.73 -35.02 6.81
CA GLY A 368 -5.95 -35.04 7.61
C GLY A 368 -7.17 -35.37 6.76
N PHE A 369 -7.39 -34.63 5.67
CA PHE A 369 -8.54 -34.86 4.81
C PHE A 369 -8.46 -36.15 3.98
N LEU A 370 -7.32 -36.44 3.35
CA LEU A 370 -7.19 -37.62 2.48
C LEU A 370 -7.37 -38.95 3.23
N ARG A 371 -7.23 -38.93 4.57
CA ARG A 371 -7.43 -40.10 5.44
C ARG A 371 -8.84 -40.25 6.00
N LEU A 372 -9.73 -39.29 5.77
CA LEU A 372 -11.12 -39.45 6.17
C LEU A 372 -11.77 -40.63 5.42
N PRO A 373 -12.75 -41.32 6.02
CA PRO A 373 -13.49 -42.37 5.32
C PRO A 373 -14.21 -41.78 4.11
N LYS A 374 -14.38 -42.57 3.03
CA LYS A 374 -15.22 -42.14 1.89
C LYS A 374 -16.66 -41.88 2.38
N PRO A 375 -17.36 -40.86 1.85
CA PRO A 375 -16.92 -39.93 0.80
C PRO A 375 -16.14 -38.71 1.31
N TRP A 376 -15.92 -38.59 2.62
CA TRP A 376 -15.35 -37.40 3.26
C TRP A 376 -13.91 -37.09 2.86
N ASN A 377 -13.14 -38.06 2.35
CA ASN A 377 -11.80 -37.79 1.82
C ASN A 377 -11.78 -36.83 0.61
N LEU A 378 -12.91 -36.66 -0.09
CA LEU A 378 -13.06 -35.68 -1.16
C LEU A 378 -12.92 -34.24 -0.65
N SER A 379 -13.12 -33.99 0.65
CA SER A 379 -12.88 -32.68 1.28
C SER A 379 -11.45 -32.16 1.11
N ALA A 380 -10.48 -33.02 0.75
CA ALA A 380 -9.13 -32.58 0.40
C ALA A 380 -9.12 -31.59 -0.78
N ILE A 381 -10.10 -31.65 -1.69
CA ILE A 381 -10.26 -30.71 -2.81
C ILE A 381 -10.51 -29.27 -2.32
N CYS A 382 -11.10 -29.10 -1.14
CA CYS A 382 -11.38 -27.78 -0.58
C CYS A 382 -10.10 -26.96 -0.32
N VAL A 383 -8.96 -27.62 -0.10
CA VAL A 383 -7.67 -26.94 0.13
C VAL A 383 -7.22 -26.18 -1.13
N PRO A 384 -6.92 -26.82 -2.27
CA PRO A 384 -6.54 -26.07 -3.47
C PRO A 384 -7.67 -25.20 -4.02
N ALA A 385 -8.94 -25.58 -3.86
CA ALA A 385 -10.06 -24.73 -4.28
C ALA A 385 -10.07 -23.37 -3.56
N LEU A 386 -9.90 -23.39 -2.22
CA LEU A 386 -9.81 -22.16 -1.43
C LEU A 386 -8.56 -21.35 -1.81
N LEU A 387 -7.41 -22.01 -2.00
CA LEU A 387 -6.18 -21.33 -2.42
C LEU A 387 -6.33 -20.65 -3.78
N LEU A 388 -6.94 -21.30 -4.78
CA LEU A 388 -7.22 -20.71 -6.09
C LEU A 388 -8.19 -19.52 -5.99
N TYR A 389 -9.26 -19.68 -5.20
CA TYR A 389 -10.25 -18.61 -4.98
C TYR A 389 -9.59 -17.33 -4.42
N ILE A 390 -8.58 -17.48 -3.58
CA ILE A 390 -7.80 -16.38 -2.99
C ILE A 390 -6.74 -15.86 -3.96
N LEU A 391 -6.01 -16.79 -4.61
CA LEU A 391 -4.85 -16.46 -5.43
C LEU A 391 -5.25 -15.78 -6.73
N VAL A 392 -6.27 -16.26 -7.45
CA VAL A 392 -6.58 -15.78 -8.81
C VAL A 392 -6.88 -14.28 -8.84
N PRO A 393 -7.78 -13.73 -7.99
CA PRO A 393 -8.01 -12.28 -7.96
C PRO A 393 -6.74 -11.51 -7.59
N LEU A 394 -5.99 -12.02 -6.61
CA LEU A 394 -4.75 -11.42 -6.16
C LEU A 394 -3.68 -11.39 -7.27
N ALA A 395 -3.55 -12.47 -8.03
CA ALA A 395 -2.65 -12.53 -9.16
C ALA A 395 -3.09 -11.57 -10.26
N ILE A 396 -4.38 -11.45 -10.56
CA ILE A 396 -4.87 -10.50 -11.56
C ILE A 396 -4.53 -9.06 -11.17
N GLU A 397 -4.89 -8.63 -9.95
CA GLU A 397 -4.58 -7.29 -9.43
C GLU A 397 -3.07 -7.02 -9.48
N ASN A 398 -2.27 -8.01 -9.08
CA ASN A 398 -0.83 -7.81 -8.97
C ASN A 398 -0.03 -7.96 -10.25
N HIS A 399 -0.59 -8.52 -11.32
CA HIS A 399 0.15 -8.69 -12.59
C HIS A 399 -0.40 -7.80 -13.71
N ARG A 400 -1.62 -7.26 -13.57
CA ARG A 400 -2.19 -6.33 -14.57
C ARG A 400 -2.01 -4.86 -14.20
N ASP A 401 -2.10 -4.51 -12.92
CA ASP A 401 -2.03 -3.11 -12.51
C ASP A 401 -0.57 -2.63 -12.45
N GLU A 402 -0.37 -1.38 -12.86
CA GLU A 402 0.94 -0.75 -12.78
C GLU A 402 1.37 -0.53 -11.33
N ALA A 403 2.67 -0.73 -11.09
CA ALA A 403 3.27 -0.49 -9.79
C ALA A 403 3.07 0.94 -9.32
N PRO A 404 2.78 1.17 -8.02
CA PRO A 404 2.60 2.51 -7.47
C PRO A 404 3.73 3.47 -7.84
N ALA A 405 4.99 3.03 -7.80
CA ALA A 405 6.13 3.86 -8.18
C ALA A 405 6.12 4.22 -9.67
N VAL A 406 5.80 3.29 -10.56
CA VAL A 406 5.71 3.54 -12.01
C VAL A 406 4.54 4.49 -12.32
N ARG A 407 3.38 4.28 -11.70
CA ARG A 407 2.22 5.18 -11.84
C ARG A 407 2.55 6.58 -11.36
N PHE A 408 3.27 6.70 -10.25
CA PHE A 408 3.75 7.96 -9.72
C PHE A 408 4.67 8.69 -10.69
N VAL A 409 5.68 8.00 -11.22
CA VAL A 409 6.60 8.58 -12.21
C VAL A 409 5.83 9.00 -13.46
N ARG A 410 5.01 8.13 -14.03
CA ARG A 410 4.23 8.47 -15.23
C ARG A 410 3.33 9.68 -15.01
N TYR A 411 2.73 9.78 -13.83
CA TYR A 411 1.94 10.95 -13.46
C TYR A 411 2.79 12.22 -13.46
N LEU A 412 3.98 12.20 -12.83
CA LEU A 412 4.92 13.33 -12.87
C LEU A 412 5.39 13.65 -14.30
N GLU A 413 5.64 12.64 -15.12
CA GLU A 413 6.08 12.81 -16.50
C GLU A 413 5.03 13.45 -17.41
N LYS A 414 3.74 13.22 -17.12
CA LYS A 414 2.62 13.91 -17.79
C LYS A 414 2.56 15.38 -17.40
N LEU A 415 2.92 15.72 -16.16
CA LEU A 415 2.89 17.09 -15.67
C LEU A 415 4.11 17.91 -16.12
N TYR A 416 5.28 17.26 -16.25
CA TYR A 416 6.55 17.95 -16.49
C TYR A 416 7.27 17.43 -17.74
N PRO A 417 7.47 18.29 -18.76
CA PRO A 417 8.29 17.94 -19.92
C PRO A 417 9.76 17.76 -19.49
N PRO A 418 10.57 16.98 -20.23
CA PRO A 418 11.95 16.64 -19.84
C PRO A 418 12.82 17.83 -19.40
N SER A 419 12.71 18.97 -20.08
CA SER A 419 13.46 20.20 -19.78
C SER A 419 13.17 20.82 -18.41
N LYS A 420 12.03 20.49 -17.78
CA LYS A 420 11.62 21.04 -16.47
C LYS A 420 11.78 20.05 -15.31
N ARG A 421 12.05 18.76 -15.58
CA ARG A 421 12.05 17.70 -14.54
C ARG A 421 13.15 17.89 -13.50
N GLY A 422 14.32 18.37 -13.90
CA GLY A 422 15.44 18.66 -12.97
C GLY A 422 15.16 19.78 -11.97
N ASN A 423 14.17 20.64 -12.25
CA ASN A 423 13.75 21.73 -11.36
C ASN A 423 12.62 21.30 -10.40
N VAL A 424 12.11 20.07 -10.52
CA VAL A 424 11.07 19.53 -9.65
C VAL A 424 11.72 18.72 -8.54
N LEU A 425 11.37 19.03 -7.30
CA LEU A 425 11.94 18.43 -6.10
C LEU A 425 11.01 17.38 -5.49
N LEU A 426 11.53 16.17 -5.27
CA LEU A 426 10.84 15.04 -4.66
C LEU A 426 11.47 14.74 -3.29
N ILE A 427 10.81 15.10 -2.20
CA ILE A 427 11.18 14.82 -0.82
C ILE A 427 10.46 13.54 -0.36
N LEU A 428 11.03 12.37 -0.66
CA LEU A 428 10.33 11.09 -0.53
C LEU A 428 11.02 10.16 0.46
N PRO A 429 11.19 10.49 1.75
CA PRO A 429 11.93 9.65 2.70
C PRO A 429 11.44 8.19 2.77
N VAL A 430 10.18 7.90 2.42
CA VAL A 430 9.64 6.53 2.47
C VAL A 430 9.83 5.77 1.15
N VAL A 431 9.68 6.41 -0.01
CA VAL A 431 9.80 5.77 -1.34
C VAL A 431 10.98 6.27 -2.19
N TYR A 432 11.96 6.92 -1.57
CA TYR A 432 13.06 7.58 -2.28
C TYR A 432 13.82 6.65 -3.22
N ARG A 433 14.09 5.41 -2.80
CA ARG A 433 14.78 4.41 -3.64
C ARG A 433 14.00 4.08 -4.89
N SER A 434 12.68 3.91 -4.76
CA SER A 434 11.80 3.68 -5.90
C SER A 434 11.78 4.90 -6.82
N ALA A 435 11.77 6.12 -6.27
CA ALA A 435 11.87 7.34 -7.06
C ALA A 435 13.23 7.46 -7.77
N GLN A 436 14.33 7.12 -7.12
CA GLN A 436 15.67 7.11 -7.75
C GLN A 436 15.74 6.12 -8.91
N TRP A 437 15.10 4.96 -8.77
CA TRP A 437 15.08 3.94 -9.80
C TRP A 437 14.22 4.32 -11.01
N TYR A 438 12.97 4.76 -10.77
CA TYR A 438 12.01 5.01 -11.83
C TYR A 438 11.99 6.45 -12.34
N ALA A 439 12.37 7.42 -11.52
CA ALA A 439 12.34 8.87 -11.79
C ALA A 439 13.73 9.55 -11.62
N PRO A 440 14.83 8.98 -12.15
CA PRO A 440 16.17 9.55 -11.97
C PRO A 440 16.35 10.98 -12.53
N GLN A 441 15.45 11.41 -13.42
CA GLN A 441 15.42 12.72 -14.05
C GLN A 441 14.87 13.85 -13.16
N PHE A 442 14.32 13.52 -11.98
CA PHE A 442 13.83 14.47 -11.00
C PHE A 442 14.88 14.69 -9.90
N LYS A 443 14.85 15.85 -9.23
CA LYS A 443 15.71 16.09 -8.07
C LYS A 443 15.08 15.42 -6.85
N ILE A 444 15.80 14.51 -6.17
CA ILE A 444 15.25 13.67 -5.11
C ILE A 444 16.02 13.90 -3.80
N LEU A 445 15.30 14.08 -2.70
CA LEU A 445 15.82 14.08 -1.33
C LEU A 445 15.26 12.88 -0.55
N ASP A 446 16.14 12.23 0.21
CA ASP A 446 15.84 11.06 1.04
C ASP A 446 15.59 11.40 2.52
N HIS A 447 15.70 12.68 2.88
CA HIS A 447 15.56 13.20 4.22
C HIS A 447 14.63 14.42 4.27
N VAL A 448 14.22 14.80 5.48
CA VAL A 448 13.50 16.05 5.71
C VAL A 448 14.48 17.21 5.49
N PRO A 449 14.12 18.23 4.68
CA PRO A 449 15.03 19.31 4.34
C PRO A 449 15.56 20.06 5.56
N ILE A 450 16.87 20.28 5.57
CA ILE A 450 17.59 21.06 6.59
C ILE A 450 17.95 22.46 6.04
N ALA A 451 18.64 23.29 6.84
CA ALA A 451 18.98 24.65 6.46
C ALA A 451 19.77 24.74 5.13
N GLU A 452 20.59 23.73 4.86
CA GLU A 452 21.39 23.62 3.63
C GLU A 452 20.52 23.39 2.37
N ASP A 453 19.34 22.80 2.52
CA ASP A 453 18.42 22.54 1.42
C ASP A 453 17.53 23.76 1.08
N GLU A 454 17.59 24.85 1.83
CA GLU A 454 16.70 26.00 1.66
C GLU A 454 16.85 26.68 0.30
N GLU A 455 18.05 26.70 -0.26
CA GLU A 455 18.27 27.23 -1.60
C GLU A 455 17.65 26.33 -2.67
N VAL A 456 17.79 25.01 -2.50
CA VAL A 456 17.19 24.00 -3.38
C VAL A 456 15.67 24.06 -3.35
N LEU A 457 15.10 24.20 -2.15
CA LEU A 457 13.66 24.37 -1.94
C LEU A 457 13.12 25.64 -2.59
N ARG A 458 13.83 26.77 -2.41
CA ARG A 458 13.42 28.07 -2.98
C ARG A 458 13.45 28.09 -4.50
N ASN A 459 14.41 27.40 -5.11
CA ASN A 459 14.58 27.35 -6.55
C ASN A 459 13.76 26.24 -7.24
N ALA A 460 13.08 25.38 -6.48
CA ALA A 460 12.28 24.30 -7.03
C ALA A 460 11.01 24.82 -7.73
N ALA A 461 10.76 24.38 -8.96
CA ALA A 461 9.56 24.68 -9.72
C ALA A 461 8.29 24.07 -9.08
N ALA A 462 8.45 22.92 -8.43
CA ALA A 462 7.44 22.25 -7.63
C ALA A 462 8.12 21.33 -6.59
N VAL A 463 7.45 21.10 -5.46
CA VAL A 463 7.94 20.25 -4.37
C VAL A 463 6.90 19.20 -4.01
N TYR A 464 7.35 17.96 -3.86
CA TYR A 464 6.51 16.79 -3.66
C TYR A 464 6.99 15.95 -2.49
N THR A 465 6.09 15.40 -1.67
CA THR A 465 6.51 14.65 -0.48
C THR A 465 5.55 13.53 -0.08
N ASP A 466 6.11 12.42 0.43
CA ASP A 466 5.36 11.33 1.06
C ASP A 466 5.38 11.39 2.60
N ASP A 467 6.01 12.42 3.18
CA ASP A 467 6.12 12.63 4.61
C ASP A 467 5.05 13.62 5.12
N LEU A 468 4.12 13.12 5.94
CA LEU A 468 3.04 13.90 6.53
C LEU A 468 3.51 14.81 7.69
N SER A 469 4.69 14.55 8.24
CA SER A 469 5.28 15.35 9.32
C SER A 469 5.86 16.67 8.80
N LEU A 470 6.12 16.76 7.49
CA LEU A 470 6.70 17.93 6.85
C LEU A 470 5.67 19.06 6.78
N LYS A 471 5.61 19.86 7.85
CA LYS A 471 4.78 21.06 7.96
C LYS A 471 5.69 22.28 8.01
N ARG A 472 5.82 22.98 6.88
CA ARG A 472 6.45 24.30 6.82
C ARG A 472 5.37 25.37 6.75
N LYS A 473 5.63 26.54 7.36
CA LYS A 473 4.69 27.67 7.37
C LYS A 473 4.30 28.13 5.96
N ASP A 474 5.21 27.95 5.00
CA ASP A 474 5.05 28.41 3.62
C ASP A 474 4.63 27.29 2.64
N PHE A 475 4.40 26.06 3.14
CA PHE A 475 4.04 24.90 2.32
C PHE A 475 2.67 24.36 2.75
N TYR A 476 1.77 24.20 1.78
CA TYR A 476 0.43 23.62 2.01
C TYR A 476 0.34 22.20 1.45
N LEU A 477 -0.25 21.31 2.23
CA LEU A 477 -0.35 19.88 1.94
C LEU A 477 -1.76 19.55 1.35
N ILE A 478 -2.03 19.87 0.06
CA ILE A 478 -3.14 19.46 -0.86
C ILE A 478 -3.04 18.08 -1.62
N LYS A 479 -3.82 17.05 -1.29
CA LYS A 479 -3.58 15.67 -1.79
C LYS A 479 -3.85 15.50 -3.31
N LEU A 480 -2.82 15.42 -4.17
CA LEU A 480 -3.02 15.24 -5.63
C LEU A 480 -3.35 13.81 -6.10
N ALA A 481 -2.79 12.76 -5.50
CA ALA A 481 -3.01 11.38 -5.94
C ALA A 481 -2.85 10.37 -4.79
N GLU A 482 -3.46 9.19 -4.92
CA GLU A 482 -3.21 8.04 -4.03
C GLU A 482 -3.04 6.77 -4.86
N PHE A 483 -1.83 6.21 -4.84
CA PHE A 483 -1.53 4.94 -5.48
C PHE A 483 -1.69 3.82 -4.46
N ARG A 484 -2.62 2.87 -4.71
CA ARG A 484 -2.86 1.69 -3.87
C ARG A 484 -2.56 0.41 -4.64
N ARG A 485 -2.16 -0.64 -3.91
CA ARG A 485 -2.02 -2.03 -4.37
C ARG A 485 -2.38 -2.99 -3.22
N SER A 486 -2.64 -4.26 -3.52
CA SER A 486 -3.06 -5.30 -2.57
C SER A 486 -2.27 -5.37 -1.25
N MET A 487 -2.98 -5.57 -0.13
CA MET A 487 -2.42 -5.70 1.23
C MET A 487 -1.49 -6.92 1.39
N LEU A 488 -1.65 -7.94 0.53
CA LEU A 488 -0.81 -9.14 0.46
C LEU A 488 0.50 -8.94 -0.32
N ILE A 489 0.68 -7.78 -0.94
CA ILE A 489 1.93 -7.36 -1.61
C ILE A 489 2.52 -6.11 -0.95
N TYR A 490 1.68 -5.18 -0.49
CA TYR A 490 2.08 -3.95 0.19
C TYR A 490 1.48 -3.89 1.60
N PRO A 491 2.27 -4.15 2.67
CA PRO A 491 1.74 -4.16 4.03
C PRO A 491 1.42 -2.75 4.57
N GLN A 492 1.94 -1.70 3.91
CA GLN A 492 1.76 -0.32 4.30
C GLN A 492 0.98 0.43 3.22
N ASN A 493 -0.08 1.13 3.62
CA ASN A 493 -0.72 2.17 2.83
C ASN A 493 0.30 3.29 2.56
N ARG A 494 1.23 3.09 1.63
CA ARG A 494 2.21 4.12 1.24
C ARG A 494 1.54 5.06 0.26
N ARG A 495 1.00 6.14 0.81
CA ARG A 495 0.33 7.20 0.05
C ARG A 495 1.41 8.16 -0.44
N VAL A 496 1.77 8.10 -1.71
CA VAL A 496 2.54 9.18 -2.31
C VAL A 496 1.58 10.31 -2.67
N ARG A 497 1.73 11.47 -2.05
CA ARG A 497 0.86 12.64 -2.26
C ARG A 497 1.67 13.73 -2.97
N LEU A 498 1.10 14.32 -4.02
CA LEU A 498 1.75 15.37 -4.81
C LEU A 498 1.03 16.72 -4.50
N TYR A 499 1.63 17.91 -4.73
CA TYR A 499 1.06 19.25 -4.41
C TYR A 499 1.37 20.31 -5.51
N LEU A 500 0.36 20.93 -6.14
CA LEU A 500 0.45 22.22 -6.88
C LEU A 500 -0.96 22.84 -7.03
N VAL A 501 -1.15 24.11 -6.63
CA VAL A 501 -2.42 24.86 -6.78
C VAL A 501 -2.14 26.24 -7.34
N GLU A 502 -2.92 26.64 -8.35
CA GLU A 502 -3.00 28.01 -8.88
C GLU A 502 -4.40 28.57 -8.59
N LEU A 503 -4.47 29.83 -8.18
CA LEU A 503 -5.70 30.48 -7.71
C LEU A 503 -6.01 31.73 -8.54
N TRP A 504 -7.21 31.83 -9.09
CA TRP A 504 -7.73 33.07 -9.66
C TRP A 504 -8.72 33.71 -8.70
N GLY A 505 -8.28 34.75 -8.00
CA GLY A 505 -9.07 35.45 -6.99
C GLY A 505 -9.85 36.61 -7.60
N THR A 506 -11.18 36.60 -7.48
CA THR A 506 -12.03 37.62 -8.13
C THR A 506 -12.54 38.69 -7.16
N SER A 507 -12.57 39.95 -7.61
CA SER A 507 -13.14 41.07 -6.84
C SER A 507 -13.49 42.25 -7.74
N ARG A 508 -14.44 43.09 -7.33
CA ARG A 508 -14.68 44.41 -7.97
C ARG A 508 -13.58 45.42 -7.68
N ASN A 509 -12.86 45.23 -6.57
CA ASN A 509 -11.68 46.00 -6.20
C ASN A 509 -10.49 45.05 -6.03
N LEU A 510 -9.54 45.11 -6.96
CA LEU A 510 -8.36 44.22 -7.01
C LEU A 510 -7.38 44.43 -5.86
N GLU A 511 -7.34 45.62 -5.25
CA GLU A 511 -6.44 45.91 -4.13
C GLU A 511 -6.77 45.07 -2.89
N ARG A 512 -7.99 44.54 -2.83
CA ARG A 512 -8.45 43.65 -1.75
C ARG A 512 -8.08 42.19 -1.98
N VAL A 513 -7.59 41.84 -3.17
CA VAL A 513 -7.11 40.47 -3.44
C VAL A 513 -5.68 40.37 -2.91
N PRO A 514 -5.37 39.40 -2.04
CA PRO A 514 -4.03 39.26 -1.48
C PRO A 514 -2.98 39.03 -2.57
N LYS A 515 -1.86 39.76 -2.48
CA LYS A 515 -0.68 39.54 -3.33
C LYS A 515 0.12 38.38 -2.76
N MET A 516 -0.02 37.20 -3.35
CA MET A 516 0.75 36.01 -3.00
C MET A 516 1.15 35.23 -4.27
N PRO A 517 2.26 34.47 -4.24
CA PRO A 517 2.67 33.66 -5.39
C PRO A 517 1.53 32.73 -5.86
N ARG A 518 1.34 32.62 -7.18
CA ARG A 518 0.29 31.79 -7.82
C ARG A 518 -1.16 32.19 -7.47
N CYS A 519 -1.37 33.39 -6.95
CA CYS A 519 -2.68 34.04 -6.87
C CYS A 519 -2.77 35.12 -7.96
N HIS A 520 -3.69 34.92 -8.89
CA HIS A 520 -3.93 35.76 -10.05
C HIS A 520 -5.19 36.62 -9.78
N PRO A 521 -5.04 37.93 -9.48
CA PRO A 521 -6.18 38.79 -9.17
C PRO A 521 -6.96 39.13 -10.46
N MET A 522 -8.28 38.94 -10.43
CA MET A 522 -9.17 39.16 -11.59
C MET A 522 -10.34 40.07 -11.23
N ARG A 523 -10.65 41.04 -12.11
CA ARG A 523 -11.77 41.94 -11.88
C ARG A 523 -13.05 41.27 -12.35
N LEU A 524 -14.04 41.15 -11.47
CA LEU A 524 -15.33 40.53 -11.81
C LEU A 524 -16.46 41.22 -11.04
N ASP A 525 -17.51 41.63 -11.75
CA ASP A 525 -18.75 42.13 -11.18
C ASP A 525 -19.93 41.22 -11.53
N LEU A 526 -20.52 40.56 -10.53
CA LEU A 526 -21.65 39.64 -10.73
C LEU A 526 -22.96 40.35 -11.12
N THR A 527 -23.01 41.68 -11.04
CA THR A 527 -24.17 42.45 -11.49
C THR A 527 -24.21 42.65 -13.00
N ASP A 528 -23.10 42.42 -13.70
CA ASP A 528 -22.96 42.60 -15.14
C ASP A 528 -22.64 41.25 -15.82
N PRO A 529 -23.58 40.69 -16.60
CA PRO A 529 -23.36 39.44 -17.33
C PRO A 529 -22.16 39.46 -18.28
N LEU A 530 -21.81 40.62 -18.86
CA LEU A 530 -20.65 40.74 -19.75
C LEU A 530 -19.35 40.69 -18.95
N SER A 531 -19.30 41.34 -17.78
CA SER A 531 -18.15 41.25 -16.88
C SER A 531 -17.86 39.80 -16.46
N ILE A 532 -18.90 38.99 -16.21
CA ILE A 532 -18.77 37.58 -15.85
C ILE A 532 -18.09 36.80 -16.98
N GLU A 533 -18.62 36.91 -18.19
CA GLU A 533 -18.13 36.16 -19.35
C GLU A 533 -16.70 36.57 -19.73
N GLN A 534 -16.42 37.88 -19.79
CA GLN A 534 -15.09 38.40 -20.13
C GLN A 534 -14.04 37.98 -19.10
N ALA A 535 -14.34 38.11 -17.80
CA ALA A 535 -13.41 37.75 -16.75
C ALA A 535 -13.14 36.24 -16.71
N PHE A 536 -14.18 35.41 -16.88
CA PHE A 536 -14.03 33.96 -16.93
C PHE A 536 -13.18 33.53 -18.13
N ASN A 537 -13.47 34.05 -19.33
CA ASN A 537 -12.75 33.69 -20.54
C ASN A 537 -11.29 34.15 -20.52
N ALA A 538 -11.00 35.34 -19.97
CA ALA A 538 -9.63 35.82 -19.78
C ALA A 538 -8.85 34.92 -18.81
N ALA A 539 -9.44 34.59 -17.65
CA ALA A 539 -8.82 33.71 -16.67
C ALA A 539 -8.59 32.30 -17.24
N LEU A 540 -9.55 31.78 -18.00
CA LEU A 540 -9.45 30.48 -18.64
C LEU A 540 -8.35 30.44 -19.71
N ALA A 541 -8.16 31.51 -20.48
CA ALA A 541 -7.10 31.59 -21.49
C ALA A 541 -5.70 31.47 -20.85
N GLU A 542 -5.53 32.03 -19.65
CA GLU A 542 -4.28 31.93 -18.88
C GLU A 542 -4.12 30.55 -18.20
N ALA A 543 -5.17 30.09 -17.51
CA ALA A 543 -5.17 28.85 -16.73
C ALA A 543 -5.20 27.57 -17.60
N ARG A 544 -5.66 27.69 -18.85
CA ARG A 544 -6.05 26.62 -19.79
C ARG A 544 -7.28 25.81 -19.35
N TYR A 545 -7.41 25.51 -18.06
CA TYR A 545 -8.56 24.81 -17.48
C TYR A 545 -8.72 25.17 -15.99
N PHE A 546 -9.90 24.87 -15.42
CA PHE A 546 -10.15 24.97 -13.98
C PHE A 546 -10.59 23.62 -13.41
N ASP A 547 -9.95 23.22 -12.30
CA ASP A 547 -10.35 22.03 -11.54
C ASP A 547 -11.51 22.30 -10.60
N VAL A 548 -11.53 23.51 -10.02
CA VAL A 548 -12.48 23.89 -8.98
C VAL A 548 -13.05 25.26 -9.29
N LEU A 549 -14.38 25.39 -9.26
CA LEU A 549 -15.06 26.69 -9.18
C LEU A 549 -15.64 26.85 -7.78
N ILE A 550 -15.34 27.96 -7.12
CA ILE A 550 -15.92 28.32 -5.81
C ILE A 550 -16.80 29.56 -5.95
N ASN A 551 -18.10 29.32 -6.00
CA ASN A 551 -19.13 30.34 -6.04
C ASN A 551 -19.40 30.89 -4.63
N ASN A 552 -18.58 31.84 -4.20
CA ASN A 552 -18.59 32.39 -2.82
C ASN A 552 -19.15 33.82 -2.70
N ALA A 553 -18.99 34.66 -3.72
CA ALA A 553 -19.32 36.07 -3.62
C ALA A 553 -20.80 36.31 -3.26
N GLY A 554 -21.04 37.22 -2.31
CA GLY A 554 -22.38 37.49 -1.82
C GLY A 554 -22.53 38.90 -1.24
N ALA A 555 -23.78 39.35 -1.21
CA ALA A 555 -24.19 40.60 -0.56
C ALA A 555 -25.51 40.35 0.17
N GLY A 556 -25.80 41.16 1.19
CA GLY A 556 -27.05 41.10 1.93
C GLY A 556 -27.82 42.41 1.90
N HIS A 557 -29.13 42.31 2.10
CA HIS A 557 -30.01 43.45 2.35
C HIS A 557 -30.87 43.17 3.57
N PHE A 558 -31.00 44.18 4.45
CA PHE A 558 -31.78 44.11 5.67
C PHE A 558 -32.86 45.20 5.70
N GLY A 559 -34.11 44.80 5.87
CA GLY A 559 -35.26 45.71 5.92
C GLY A 559 -36.60 44.97 5.84
N ALA A 560 -37.67 45.67 6.20
CA ALA A 560 -39.02 45.13 6.06
C ALA A 560 -39.36 44.82 4.60
N ALA A 561 -39.80 43.59 4.34
CA ALA A 561 -40.08 43.09 3.00
C ALA A 561 -41.16 43.91 2.28
N GLU A 562 -42.14 44.45 3.02
CA GLU A 562 -43.19 45.35 2.51
C GLU A 562 -42.61 46.59 1.80
N PHE A 563 -41.47 47.10 2.24
CA PHE A 563 -40.86 48.33 1.73
C PHE A 563 -39.63 48.08 0.87
N LEU A 564 -39.32 46.82 0.57
CA LEU A 564 -38.14 46.47 -0.19
C LEU A 564 -38.37 46.73 -1.68
N PRO A 565 -37.64 47.65 -2.33
CA PRO A 565 -37.86 47.93 -3.74
C PRO A 565 -37.61 46.68 -4.60
N VAL A 566 -38.46 46.42 -5.58
CA VAL A 566 -38.33 45.28 -6.50
C VAL A 566 -36.95 45.27 -7.18
N LYS A 567 -36.41 46.45 -7.53
CA LYS A 567 -35.05 46.59 -8.08
C LYS A 567 -33.97 46.08 -7.14
N THR A 568 -34.14 46.25 -5.83
CA THR A 568 -33.22 45.71 -4.81
C THR A 568 -33.33 44.20 -4.72
N ILE A 569 -34.55 43.65 -4.77
CA ILE A 569 -34.77 42.19 -4.81
C ILE A 569 -34.11 41.59 -6.05
N ALA A 570 -34.35 42.17 -7.23
CA ALA A 570 -33.75 41.74 -8.49
C ALA A 570 -32.21 41.80 -8.43
N SER A 571 -31.64 42.86 -7.86
CA SER A 571 -30.18 42.97 -7.67
C SER A 571 -29.61 41.91 -6.73
N GLN A 572 -30.33 41.54 -5.65
CA GLN A 572 -29.91 40.44 -4.77
C GLN A 572 -29.94 39.09 -5.51
N PHE A 573 -30.99 38.82 -6.28
CA PHE A 573 -31.08 37.61 -7.11
C PHE A 573 -30.00 37.58 -8.20
N GLN A 574 -29.69 38.72 -8.82
CA GLN A 574 -28.60 38.81 -9.80
C GLN A 574 -27.27 38.38 -9.20
N ILE A 575 -26.91 38.88 -8.02
CA ILE A 575 -25.61 38.57 -7.38
C ILE A 575 -25.57 37.15 -6.82
N LEU A 576 -26.63 36.74 -6.11
CA LEU A 576 -26.64 35.52 -5.31
C LEU A 576 -27.10 34.27 -6.08
N VAL A 577 -27.75 34.46 -7.24
CA VAL A 577 -28.34 33.37 -8.03
C VAL A 577 -27.86 33.44 -9.46
N PHE A 578 -28.29 34.44 -10.24
CA PHE A 578 -28.08 34.45 -11.69
C PHE A 578 -26.60 34.53 -12.09
N GLY A 579 -25.82 35.43 -11.47
CA GLY A 579 -24.39 35.55 -11.75
C GLY A 579 -23.60 34.30 -11.36
N GLN A 580 -23.95 33.65 -10.25
CA GLN A 580 -23.34 32.39 -9.81
C GLN A 580 -23.68 31.23 -10.78
N ILE A 581 -24.94 31.17 -11.24
CA ILE A 581 -25.37 30.19 -12.25
C ILE A 581 -24.66 30.43 -13.57
N GLN A 582 -24.50 31.67 -14.01
CA GLN A 582 -23.78 31.99 -15.25
C GLN A 582 -22.31 31.55 -15.18
N LEU A 583 -21.60 31.86 -14.09
CA LEU A 583 -20.23 31.37 -13.86
C LEU A 583 -20.17 29.83 -13.83
N MET A 584 -21.12 29.21 -13.14
CA MET A 584 -21.21 27.76 -13.07
C MET A 584 -21.43 27.15 -14.45
N GLN A 585 -22.31 27.71 -15.28
CA GLN A 585 -22.56 27.22 -16.64
C GLN A 585 -21.31 27.34 -17.52
N LEU A 586 -20.57 28.45 -17.42
CA LEU A 586 -19.31 28.63 -18.13
C LEU A 586 -18.28 27.58 -17.70
N ALA A 587 -18.08 27.38 -16.40
CA ALA A 587 -17.17 26.34 -15.89
C ALA A 587 -17.62 24.93 -16.27
N LEU A 588 -18.90 24.64 -16.14
CA LEU A 588 -19.47 23.31 -16.37
C LEU A 588 -19.26 22.85 -17.81
N ARG A 589 -19.42 23.74 -18.81
CA ARG A 589 -19.14 23.42 -20.22
C ARG A 589 -17.71 22.91 -20.42
N HIS A 590 -16.74 23.55 -19.77
CA HIS A 590 -15.32 23.18 -19.88
C HIS A 590 -15.00 21.91 -19.08
N MET A 591 -15.52 21.81 -17.86
CA MET A 591 -15.31 20.64 -17.00
C MET A 591 -15.97 19.37 -17.60
N GLN A 592 -17.13 19.50 -18.25
CA GLN A 592 -17.77 18.39 -18.98
C GLN A 592 -16.93 17.89 -20.15
N ALA A 593 -16.39 18.80 -20.97
CA ALA A 593 -15.50 18.43 -22.08
C ALA A 593 -14.25 17.66 -21.61
N ARG A 594 -13.78 17.95 -20.39
CA ARG A 594 -12.62 17.30 -19.78
C ARG A 594 -12.97 16.00 -19.03
N GLY A 595 -14.21 15.85 -18.58
CA GLY A 595 -14.65 14.69 -17.79
C GLY A 595 -14.18 14.71 -16.33
N ASP A 596 -13.89 15.88 -15.77
CA ASP A 596 -13.53 16.03 -14.34
C ASP A 596 -13.66 17.50 -13.89
N GLY A 597 -14.05 17.73 -12.63
CA GLY A 597 -14.21 19.06 -12.05
C GLY A 597 -15.14 19.11 -10.84
N LEU A 598 -14.92 20.13 -9.99
CA LEU A 598 -15.68 20.38 -8.77
C LEU A 598 -16.26 21.81 -8.76
N ILE A 599 -17.56 21.94 -8.52
CA ILE A 599 -18.21 23.23 -8.27
C ILE A 599 -18.69 23.27 -6.82
N ILE A 600 -18.28 24.28 -6.07
CA ILE A 600 -18.74 24.53 -4.70
C ILE A 600 -19.60 25.80 -4.72
N ASN A 601 -20.90 25.64 -4.54
CA ASN A 601 -21.83 26.75 -4.36
C ASN A 601 -21.96 27.05 -2.87
N VAL A 602 -21.47 28.22 -2.45
CA VAL A 602 -21.62 28.67 -1.06
C VAL A 602 -22.99 29.31 -0.90
N SER A 603 -23.98 28.53 -0.47
CA SER A 603 -25.32 29.03 -0.17
C SER A 603 -25.34 29.64 1.25
N SER A 604 -26.25 29.20 2.12
CA SER A 604 -26.34 29.63 3.52
C SER A 604 -27.32 28.73 4.27
N LEU A 605 -27.10 28.54 5.57
CA LEU A 605 -28.08 27.92 6.46
C LEU A 605 -29.39 28.73 6.55
N ALA A 606 -29.34 30.02 6.20
CA ALA A 606 -30.52 30.88 6.09
C ALA A 606 -31.53 30.42 5.02
N SER A 607 -31.13 29.51 4.12
CA SER A 607 -32.04 28.82 3.18
C SER A 607 -33.09 27.96 3.91
N ARG A 608 -32.76 27.50 5.13
CA ARG A 608 -33.60 26.61 5.94
C ARG A 608 -34.06 27.26 7.24
N LEU A 609 -33.22 28.12 7.81
CA LEU A 609 -33.44 28.86 9.05
C LEU A 609 -33.42 30.37 8.75
N PRO A 610 -34.50 30.94 8.18
CA PRO A 610 -34.49 32.30 7.68
C PRO A 610 -34.32 33.34 8.80
N VAL A 611 -33.51 34.36 8.52
CA VAL A 611 -33.35 35.55 9.38
C VAL A 611 -34.47 36.55 9.08
N PRO A 612 -35.25 37.03 10.06
CA PRO A 612 -36.25 38.08 9.83
C PRO A 612 -35.65 39.32 9.20
N PHE A 613 -36.43 40.01 8.36
CA PHE A 613 -36.01 41.22 7.62
C PHE A 613 -34.87 41.01 6.59
N MET A 614 -34.46 39.77 6.30
CA MET A 614 -33.53 39.43 5.20
C MET A 614 -34.21 38.68 4.05
N ALA A 615 -35.47 39.02 3.73
CA ALA A 615 -36.31 38.25 2.83
C ALA A 615 -35.68 37.99 1.45
N ALA A 616 -35.08 39.02 0.82
CA ALA A 616 -34.41 38.86 -0.48
C ALA A 616 -33.15 37.97 -0.41
N TYR A 617 -32.36 38.09 0.65
CA TYR A 617 -31.17 37.26 0.85
C TYR A 617 -31.55 35.79 1.11
N ASN A 618 -32.49 35.55 2.03
CA ASN A 618 -32.93 34.20 2.39
C ASN A 618 -33.53 33.47 1.19
N SER A 619 -34.40 34.15 0.43
CA SER A 619 -35.03 33.58 -0.77
C SER A 619 -34.00 33.30 -1.87
N ALA A 620 -33.04 34.20 -2.11
CA ALA A 620 -31.99 33.99 -3.08
C ALA A 620 -31.05 32.83 -2.71
N LYS A 621 -30.62 32.72 -1.44
CA LYS A 621 -29.80 31.59 -0.98
C LYS A 621 -30.57 30.26 -1.02
N ALA A 622 -31.86 30.27 -0.72
CA ALA A 622 -32.73 29.10 -0.90
C ALA A 622 -32.86 28.71 -2.37
N ALA A 623 -33.00 29.68 -3.28
CA ALA A 623 -33.03 29.43 -4.72
C ALA A 623 -31.74 28.79 -5.23
N LEU A 624 -30.56 29.29 -4.81
CA LEU A 624 -29.27 28.68 -5.17
C LEU A 624 -29.12 27.26 -4.63
N ALA A 625 -29.56 26.98 -3.39
CA ALA A 625 -29.51 25.64 -2.80
C ALA A 625 -30.42 24.67 -3.57
N ALA A 626 -31.65 25.09 -3.91
CA ALA A 626 -32.56 24.29 -4.71
C ALA A 626 -32.01 24.04 -6.13
N PHE A 627 -31.48 25.06 -6.79
CA PHE A 627 -30.84 24.93 -8.10
C PHE A 627 -29.67 23.93 -8.06
N THR A 628 -28.83 24.03 -7.02
CA THR A 628 -27.68 23.13 -6.82
C THR A 628 -28.14 21.67 -6.67
N MET A 629 -29.22 21.44 -5.92
CA MET A 629 -29.81 20.10 -5.79
C MET A 629 -30.36 19.57 -7.12
N SER A 630 -31.01 20.41 -7.93
CA SER A 630 -31.51 20.01 -9.26
C SER A 630 -30.37 19.58 -10.18
N ILE A 631 -29.30 20.37 -10.29
CA ILE A 631 -28.19 20.04 -11.20
C ILE A 631 -27.38 18.82 -10.73
N GLN A 632 -27.33 18.55 -9.42
CA GLN A 632 -26.77 17.30 -8.89
C GLN A 632 -27.54 16.06 -9.37
N LEU A 633 -28.87 16.15 -9.48
CA LEU A 633 -29.69 15.06 -10.01
C LEU A 633 -29.46 14.87 -11.52
N GLU A 634 -29.38 15.97 -12.26
CA GLU A 634 -29.11 15.95 -13.71
C GLU A 634 -27.74 15.34 -14.05
N LEU A 635 -26.75 15.50 -13.16
CA LEU A 635 -25.37 15.03 -13.36
C LEU A 635 -25.02 13.78 -12.57
N ALA A 636 -26.01 13.00 -12.09
CA ALA A 636 -25.77 11.83 -11.21
C ALA A 636 -24.81 10.76 -11.78
N HIS A 637 -24.67 10.68 -13.10
CA HIS A 637 -23.77 9.75 -13.81
C HIS A 637 -22.54 10.43 -14.41
N SER A 638 -22.35 11.71 -14.12
CA SER A 638 -21.20 12.48 -14.55
C SER A 638 -20.02 12.28 -13.60
N PRO A 639 -18.76 12.30 -14.08
CA PRO A 639 -17.59 12.37 -13.23
C PRO A 639 -17.43 13.73 -12.50
N LEU A 640 -18.34 14.67 -12.72
CA LEU A 640 -18.34 16.00 -12.11
C LEU A 640 -18.98 16.00 -10.72
N HIS A 641 -18.43 16.82 -9.84
CA HIS A 641 -18.96 17.02 -8.50
C HIS A 641 -19.51 18.43 -8.33
N ILE A 642 -20.71 18.54 -7.78
CA ILE A 642 -21.31 19.83 -7.41
C ILE A 642 -21.71 19.73 -5.94
N VAL A 643 -21.30 20.69 -5.12
CA VAL A 643 -21.51 20.69 -3.67
C VAL A 643 -22.21 21.97 -3.23
N ASP A 644 -23.27 21.81 -2.43
CA ASP A 644 -23.91 22.90 -1.70
C ASP A 644 -23.25 23.07 -0.31
N LEU A 645 -22.44 24.11 -0.15
CA LEU A 645 -21.83 24.47 1.12
C LEU A 645 -22.71 25.52 1.81
N GLN A 646 -23.25 25.20 2.98
CA GLN A 646 -24.17 26.04 3.75
C GLN A 646 -23.51 26.58 5.04
N PRO A 647 -22.86 27.76 5.02
CA PRO A 647 -22.40 28.37 6.26
C PRO A 647 -23.58 28.82 7.12
N ALA A 648 -23.47 28.65 8.44
CA ALA A 648 -24.21 29.39 9.44
C ALA A 648 -23.54 30.76 9.65
N ASP A 649 -23.68 31.34 10.83
CA ASP A 649 -22.99 32.57 11.19
C ASP A 649 -21.46 32.35 11.20
N ILE A 650 -20.71 33.16 10.43
CA ILE A 650 -19.24 33.19 10.33
C ILE A 650 -18.71 34.62 10.49
N SER A 651 -17.82 34.85 11.45
CA SER A 651 -17.33 36.19 11.83
C SER A 651 -16.52 36.84 10.70
N THR A 652 -17.18 37.70 9.91
CA THR A 652 -16.63 38.41 8.76
C THR A 652 -17.15 39.85 8.73
N GLU A 653 -16.56 40.71 7.90
CA GLU A 653 -17.05 42.07 7.61
C GLU A 653 -18.41 42.10 6.86
N PHE A 654 -19.13 40.96 6.76
CA PHE A 654 -20.36 40.87 5.98
C PHE A 654 -21.42 41.86 6.48
N ASN A 655 -21.67 41.92 7.79
CA ASN A 655 -22.67 42.81 8.40
C ASN A 655 -22.41 44.29 8.13
N GLU A 656 -21.14 44.70 8.04
CA GLU A 656 -20.74 46.07 7.73
C GLU A 656 -21.09 46.48 6.29
N ARG A 657 -21.23 45.49 5.40
CA ARG A 657 -21.53 45.67 3.98
C ARG A 657 -23.00 45.45 3.65
N VAL A 658 -23.82 45.00 4.62
CA VAL A 658 -25.26 44.79 4.43
C VAL A 658 -25.94 46.14 4.23
N ARG A 659 -26.67 46.28 3.11
CA ARG A 659 -27.46 47.48 2.84
C ARG A 659 -28.73 47.45 3.69
N LYS A 660 -29.05 48.56 4.38
CA LYS A 660 -30.23 48.68 5.24
C LYS A 660 -31.27 49.61 4.62
N THR A 661 -32.54 49.25 4.70
CA THR A 661 -33.67 50.15 4.36
C THR A 661 -34.42 50.52 5.64
N ASN A 662 -34.28 51.77 6.08
CA ASN A 662 -34.99 52.33 7.22
C ASN A 662 -36.04 53.32 6.70
N LYS A 663 -37.32 52.93 6.66
CA LYS A 663 -38.39 53.79 6.12
C LYS A 663 -39.71 53.72 6.89
N THR A 664 -39.71 53.44 8.21
CA THR A 664 -40.98 53.26 8.93
C THR A 664 -40.87 53.03 10.43
N ASP A 665 -41.74 53.69 11.20
CA ASP A 665 -41.96 53.49 12.63
C ASP A 665 -42.63 52.13 12.95
N ARG A 666 -43.39 51.55 12.00
CA ARG A 666 -44.23 50.34 12.19
C ARG A 666 -43.42 49.10 12.61
N TYR A 667 -42.20 48.96 12.08
CA TYR A 667 -41.35 47.79 12.32
C TYR A 667 -40.05 48.13 13.04
N GLU A 668 -39.81 49.39 13.37
CA GLU A 668 -38.52 49.89 13.85
C GLU A 668 -38.00 49.10 15.05
N ALA A 669 -38.82 48.93 16.10
CA ALA A 669 -38.44 48.18 17.29
C ALA A 669 -38.02 46.73 16.98
N ARG A 670 -38.74 46.04 16.09
CA ARG A 670 -38.43 44.64 15.71
C ARG A 670 -37.21 44.55 14.79
N ILE A 671 -37.04 45.51 13.88
CA ILE A 671 -35.88 45.62 12.98
C ILE A 671 -34.61 45.84 13.80
N THR A 672 -34.62 46.83 14.70
CA THR A 672 -33.49 47.15 15.59
C THR A 672 -33.12 45.95 16.44
N LYS A 673 -34.11 45.34 17.12
CA LYS A 673 -33.89 44.16 17.96
C LYS A 673 -33.35 42.96 17.21
N THR A 674 -33.89 42.68 16.02
CA THR A 674 -33.39 41.58 15.17
C THR A 674 -31.94 41.86 14.75
N TRP A 675 -31.62 43.10 14.37
CA TRP A 675 -30.28 43.47 13.96
C TRP A 675 -29.26 43.34 15.10
N GLU A 676 -29.64 43.74 16.32
CA GLU A 676 -28.80 43.54 17.52
C GLU A 676 -28.47 42.06 17.76
N ILE A 677 -29.44 41.16 17.58
CA ILE A 677 -29.24 39.71 17.70
C ILE A 677 -28.30 39.22 16.59
N VAL A 678 -28.52 39.64 15.34
CA VAL A 678 -27.66 39.28 14.20
C VAL A 678 -26.22 39.74 14.42
N GLU A 679 -26.00 40.97 14.87
CA GLU A 679 -24.65 41.45 15.20
C GLU A 679 -24.02 40.69 16.36
N ARG A 680 -24.79 40.40 17.42
CA ARG A 680 -24.32 39.65 18.57
C ARG A 680 -23.89 38.23 18.18
N ASN A 681 -24.68 37.56 17.35
CA ASN A 681 -24.36 36.22 16.86
C ASN A 681 -23.10 36.24 15.98
N MET A 682 -23.01 37.22 15.07
CA MET A 682 -21.87 37.36 14.17
C MET A 682 -20.56 37.63 14.91
N LYS A 683 -20.59 38.43 15.99
CA LYS A 683 -19.42 38.65 16.85
C LYS A 683 -18.98 37.38 17.61
N LYS A 684 -19.91 36.47 17.91
CA LYS A 684 -19.64 35.18 18.60
C LYS A 684 -19.38 34.02 17.64
N ALA A 685 -19.49 34.26 16.33
CA ALA A 685 -19.35 33.24 15.31
C ALA A 685 -17.88 32.80 15.13
N PRO A 686 -17.64 31.56 14.64
CA PRO A 686 -16.29 31.10 14.31
C PRO A 686 -15.68 31.90 13.15
N SER A 687 -14.35 31.84 13.04
CA SER A 687 -13.60 32.55 11.99
C SER A 687 -13.84 31.96 10.59
N PRO A 688 -13.62 32.74 9.51
CA PRO A 688 -13.74 32.27 8.13
C PRO A 688 -12.79 31.11 7.79
N ASP A 689 -11.69 30.93 8.54
CA ASP A 689 -10.80 29.76 8.42
C ASP A 689 -11.53 28.43 8.60
N LEU A 690 -12.64 28.42 9.35
CA LEU A 690 -13.47 27.23 9.47
C LEU A 690 -14.06 26.85 8.11
N VAL A 691 -14.66 27.80 7.39
CA VAL A 691 -15.22 27.57 6.05
C VAL A 691 -14.11 27.20 5.07
N ALA A 692 -12.98 27.92 5.08
CA ALA A 692 -11.84 27.64 4.21
C ALA A 692 -11.31 26.19 4.39
N ARG A 693 -11.21 25.71 5.64
CA ARG A 693 -10.82 24.31 5.92
C ARG A 693 -11.85 23.30 5.40
N HIS A 694 -13.13 23.63 5.43
CA HIS A 694 -14.17 22.76 4.86
C HIS A 694 -14.14 22.76 3.34
N VAL A 695 -13.91 23.91 2.69
CA VAL A 695 -13.67 23.99 1.25
C VAL A 695 -12.47 23.13 0.86
N LEU A 696 -11.35 23.23 1.57
CA LEU A 696 -10.17 22.41 1.29
C LEU A 696 -10.47 20.91 1.43
N LYS A 697 -11.23 20.51 2.46
CA LYS A 697 -11.69 19.11 2.63
C LYS A 697 -12.56 18.63 1.47
N LEU A 698 -13.39 19.51 0.88
CA LEU A 698 -14.19 19.17 -0.29
C LEU A 698 -13.32 18.99 -1.53
N ILE A 699 -12.31 19.85 -1.71
CA ILE A 699 -11.34 19.75 -2.81
C ILE A 699 -10.52 18.45 -2.70
N ASP A 700 -10.11 18.05 -1.49
CA ASP A 700 -9.34 16.82 -1.25
C ASP A 700 -10.18 15.53 -1.30
N ALA A 701 -11.52 15.63 -1.40
CA ALA A 701 -12.41 14.48 -1.34
C ALA A 701 -12.55 13.78 -2.70
N VAL A 702 -12.34 12.46 -2.73
CA VAL A 702 -12.56 11.64 -3.93
C VAL A 702 -14.04 11.60 -4.33
N HIS A 703 -14.93 11.64 -3.35
CA HIS A 703 -16.38 11.69 -3.55
C HIS A 703 -16.93 12.69 -2.52
N PRO A 704 -16.93 14.00 -2.82
CA PRO A 704 -17.41 15.00 -1.88
C PRO A 704 -18.91 14.78 -1.62
N PRO A 705 -19.39 15.03 -0.38
CA PRO A 705 -20.81 14.99 -0.09
C PRO A 705 -21.58 16.06 -0.89
N PRO A 706 -22.83 15.81 -1.30
CA PRO A 706 -23.60 16.76 -2.11
C PRO A 706 -23.97 18.04 -1.33
N GLN A 707 -24.02 17.98 0.00
CA GLN A 707 -24.32 19.12 0.85
C GLN A 707 -23.53 19.04 2.14
N ILE A 708 -23.00 20.19 2.61
CA ILE A 708 -22.41 20.32 3.95
C ILE A 708 -22.88 21.58 4.64
N THR A 709 -22.96 21.56 5.97
CA THR A 709 -23.26 22.73 6.80
C THR A 709 -22.05 23.05 7.69
N VAL A 710 -21.68 24.32 7.79
CA VAL A 710 -20.47 24.77 8.51
C VAL A 710 -20.83 25.87 9.49
N GLY A 711 -20.43 25.75 10.76
CA GLY A 711 -20.72 26.72 11.80
C GLY A 711 -20.55 26.13 13.20
N ASN A 712 -21.08 26.80 14.21
CA ASN A 712 -21.10 26.27 15.57
C ASN A 712 -21.89 24.95 15.65
N VAL A 713 -21.61 24.10 16.63
CA VAL A 713 -22.19 22.74 16.73
C VAL A 713 -23.72 22.78 16.77
N PHE A 714 -24.29 23.73 17.52
CA PHE A 714 -25.73 23.88 17.63
C PHE A 714 -26.35 24.24 16.26
N GLU A 715 -25.84 25.27 15.60
CA GLU A 715 -26.38 25.78 14.32
C GLU A 715 -26.15 24.81 13.16
N SER A 716 -24.97 24.20 13.09
CA SER A 716 -24.58 23.36 11.94
C SER A 716 -25.10 21.92 12.01
N LYS A 717 -25.42 21.41 13.21
CA LYS A 717 -25.83 20.01 13.39
C LYS A 717 -27.17 19.85 14.12
N ILE A 718 -27.40 20.56 15.21
CA ILE A 718 -28.57 20.35 16.07
C ILE A 718 -29.81 21.05 15.50
N ALA A 719 -29.72 22.34 15.20
CA ALA A 719 -30.83 23.12 14.68
C ALA A 719 -31.41 22.57 13.35
N PRO A 720 -30.59 22.17 12.35
CA PRO A 720 -31.11 21.62 11.10
C PRO A 720 -31.79 20.27 11.30
N LEU A 721 -31.33 19.47 12.27
CA LEU A 721 -31.93 18.18 12.64
C LEU A 721 -33.29 18.39 13.31
N ILE A 722 -33.39 19.32 14.26
CA ILE A 722 -34.65 19.67 14.93
C ILE A 722 -35.66 20.18 13.89
N PHE A 723 -35.26 21.16 13.07
CA PHE A 723 -36.15 21.79 12.09
C PHE A 723 -36.62 20.84 10.98
N ARG A 724 -35.91 19.73 10.75
CA ARG A 724 -36.33 18.69 9.80
C ARG A 724 -37.60 17.96 10.24
N PHE A 725 -37.87 17.88 11.54
CA PHE A 725 -39.02 17.13 12.08
C PHE A 725 -40.14 18.02 12.65
N LEU A 726 -39.92 19.34 12.76
CA LEU A 726 -40.91 20.26 13.31
C LEU A 726 -41.94 20.72 12.26
N PRO A 727 -43.25 20.73 12.59
CA PRO A 727 -44.27 21.38 11.78
C PRO A 727 -43.95 22.86 11.53
N GLN A 728 -44.35 23.39 10.37
CA GLN A 728 -44.04 24.77 9.97
C GLN A 728 -44.45 25.81 11.03
N ARG A 729 -45.60 25.63 11.69
CA ARG A 729 -46.08 26.52 12.75
C ARG A 729 -45.14 26.56 13.95
N VAL A 730 -44.60 25.40 14.35
CA VAL A 730 -43.65 25.29 15.49
C VAL A 730 -42.30 25.90 15.12
N ARG A 731 -41.84 25.71 13.88
CA ARG A 731 -40.63 26.37 13.36
C ARG A 731 -40.73 27.89 13.41
N LEU A 732 -41.85 28.45 12.95
CA LEU A 732 -42.09 29.89 13.00
C LEU A 732 -42.19 30.40 14.45
N TRP A 733 -42.85 29.67 15.34
CA TRP A 733 -42.89 30.00 16.77
C TRP A 733 -41.49 30.01 17.40
N GLY A 734 -40.66 29.00 17.13
CA GLY A 734 -39.29 28.92 17.64
C GLY A 734 -38.40 30.06 17.13
N LEU A 735 -38.49 30.39 15.84
CA LEU A 735 -37.76 31.53 15.26
C LEU A 735 -38.22 32.86 15.85
N ARG A 736 -39.52 33.08 16.05
CA ARG A 736 -40.05 34.26 16.74
C ARG A 736 -39.50 34.40 18.15
N ARG A 737 -39.46 33.29 18.91
CA ARG A 737 -38.91 33.26 20.26
C ARG A 737 -37.41 33.54 20.29
N TYR A 738 -36.67 33.05 19.29
CA TYR A 738 -35.22 33.24 19.15
C TYR A 738 -34.84 34.67 18.80
N TYR A 739 -35.56 35.30 17.86
CA TYR A 739 -35.37 36.71 17.48
C TYR A 739 -36.14 37.70 18.36
N GLU A 740 -36.88 37.18 19.34
CA GLU A 740 -37.69 37.92 20.30
C GLU A 740 -38.71 38.90 19.66
N ILE A 741 -39.43 38.43 18.63
CA ILE A 741 -40.42 39.17 17.83
C ILE A 741 -41.84 38.58 17.83
#